data_AF-R5JNC3-F1
#
_entry.id   AF-R5JNC3-F1
#
_cell.length_a   1.000
_cell.length_b   1.000
_cell.length_c   1.000
_cell.angle_alpha   90.00
_cell.angle_beta   90.00
_cell.angle_gamma   90.00
#
_symmetry.space_group_name_H-M   'P 1'
#
loop_
_entity.id
_entity.type
_entity.pdbx_description
1 polymer ?
#
loop_
_entity_poly.entity_id
_entity_poly.type
_entity_poly.pdbx_seq_one_letter_code
_entity_poly.pdbx_strand_id
1 'polypeptide(L)'
;MKRIILLSGICALCIQSILAQEKMFVHRSDKITQGVLLSVLDSMTFVNEAVLLHLHDQDAPTYSMTEIDSLSFGDNSLQIKILYSDTGIEIVNPLAFEGVSISVDDGNVIITSTISEEVEYILTGTISNGMFKIYSDKKFILTLNGVNITNADGPAINIQSGKKVTVNLTEGTINTLTDGKKYADSGSEDMKGCFFSEGQLIFNGEGALYVQGNKKHGICSDDYLLVNSGNITITGAASDGIHANDYIRIDGGSVTVTSDSDGLDGDEGYIEINGGKVQITSTSDDVKGIKCDGTFTMNGGEIHMSVSGNQSKGIKTKNDLRINDGTIHIQTTGSVAVVDNDPSYCTGIKCDQTVYIAGGNIIITSTGTAGKGISTDGDLVISGGDVQITTSGNGGTYTNTNSILDSYSATCMKSNGNIHITNGTVTMKSTGSAGKGISADGEIVFGAVNAEGPVVDATTTGAKFLVSGHGENADYANPKAIKCIGDLTSHSGTFTIRCTQDGGEGMESKDVLTINGGIYDIETYDDAINAANQVVINGGYIYCYSSGNDGIDSNGTLTVTGGIVIASGTNSPEEGFDCDRNTFSITGGVLIGTGGSSSTPTSSACSQRSVLYSASSATSGNLINIQDANGTNVFTYKLPRSYQTMTLLFSSADLKANTNYTIYTGGSISGGEDFHGYYTGAVYTPGTKTTTFTTSSMVTTIGSSGGGGGRPGH
;
A
#
# COMPACT_ATOMS: atom_id res chain seq x y z
N MET A 1 19.36 -67.72 69.87
CA MET A 1 20.73 -67.94 70.42
C MET A 1 21.72 -67.54 69.34
N LYS A 2 22.59 -66.54 69.61
CA LYS A 2 23.75 -66.04 68.80
C LYS A 2 23.41 -65.47 67.39
N ARG A 3 23.31 -64.15 67.16
CA ARG A 3 24.34 -63.08 67.01
C ARG A 3 25.57 -63.47 66.17
N ILE A 4 25.83 -62.71 65.09
CA ILE A 4 27.11 -62.11 64.61
C ILE A 4 26.82 -61.48 63.22
N ILE A 5 26.69 -60.14 63.08
CA ILE A 5 27.71 -59.13 62.62
C ILE A 5 27.95 -59.23 61.08
N LEU A 6 28.01 -58.18 60.23
CA LEU A 6 27.82 -56.71 60.27
C LEU A 6 28.12 -56.20 58.83
N LEU A 7 27.52 -55.07 58.43
CA LEU A 7 27.96 -54.10 57.39
C LEU A 7 28.06 -54.60 55.93
N SER A 8 27.43 -54.00 54.94
CA SER A 8 27.72 -52.64 54.46
C SER A 8 26.94 -52.34 53.16
N GLY A 9 26.72 -51.06 52.84
CA GLY A 9 26.74 -50.60 51.45
C GLY A 9 25.41 -50.32 50.75
N ILE A 10 25.07 -49.03 50.70
CA ILE A 10 24.24 -48.32 49.72
C ILE A 10 24.53 -48.80 48.27
N CYS A 11 23.49 -49.04 47.45
CA CYS A 11 23.42 -48.50 46.09
C CYS A 11 22.03 -48.66 45.46
N ALA A 12 21.61 -47.62 44.76
CA ALA A 12 20.35 -47.50 44.03
C ALA A 12 20.18 -48.60 42.96
N LEU A 13 19.01 -49.23 42.89
CA LEU A 13 18.53 -49.79 41.63
C LEU A 13 17.73 -48.71 40.90
N CYS A 14 18.45 -47.86 40.18
CA CYS A 14 17.93 -47.25 38.96
C CYS A 14 17.86 -48.37 37.92
N ILE A 15 16.67 -48.94 37.70
CA ILE A 15 16.40 -49.69 36.47
C ILE A 15 16.04 -48.65 35.42
N GLN A 16 17.05 -48.03 34.81
CA GLN A 16 16.91 -47.48 33.47
C GLN A 16 17.07 -48.63 32.49
N SER A 17 15.97 -49.25 32.09
CA SER A 17 15.93 -50.03 30.86
C SER A 17 15.75 -49.07 29.69
N ILE A 18 16.83 -48.37 29.33
CA ILE A 18 16.98 -47.78 28.00
C ILE A 18 17.66 -48.87 27.17
N LEU A 19 16.86 -49.72 26.51
CA LEU A 19 17.36 -50.38 25.32
C LEU A 19 17.06 -49.42 24.18
N ALA A 20 17.97 -48.47 23.94
CA ALA A 20 18.04 -47.85 22.64
C ALA A 20 18.25 -49.00 21.65
N GLN A 21 17.36 -49.14 20.69
CA GLN A 21 17.48 -50.16 19.66
C GLN A 21 18.69 -49.74 18.81
N GLU A 22 19.83 -50.35 19.07
CA GLU A 22 21.09 -50.06 18.38
C GLU A 22 20.97 -50.51 16.91
N LYS A 23 21.50 -49.71 15.99
CA LYS A 23 21.70 -50.08 14.58
C LYS A 23 23.14 -50.48 14.38
N MET A 24 23.36 -51.47 13.52
CA MET A 24 24.66 -51.67 12.90
C MET A 24 24.76 -50.78 11.66
N PHE A 25 25.84 -50.03 11.54
CA PHE A 25 26.14 -49.22 10.38
C PHE A 25 27.20 -49.90 9.53
N VAL A 26 26.90 -50.07 8.25
CA VAL A 26 27.84 -50.53 7.23
C VAL A 26 28.36 -49.30 6.50
N HIS A 27 29.61 -48.91 6.77
CA HIS A 27 30.30 -47.81 6.09
C HIS A 27 30.91 -48.34 4.81
N ARG A 28 30.46 -47.83 3.66
CA ARG A 28 30.93 -48.31 2.37
C ARG A 28 32.05 -47.44 1.82
N SER A 29 32.85 -48.02 0.92
CA SER A 29 33.94 -47.33 0.24
C SER A 29 33.48 -46.24 -0.74
N ASP A 30 32.19 -46.23 -1.10
CA ASP A 30 31.53 -45.17 -1.87
C ASP A 30 31.01 -44.01 -1.00
N LYS A 31 31.41 -43.95 0.28
CA LYS A 31 31.04 -42.93 1.28
C LYS A 31 29.56 -42.97 1.70
N ILE A 32 28.82 -44.03 1.36
CA ILE A 32 27.46 -44.24 1.86
C ILE A 32 27.50 -45.16 3.07
N THR A 33 26.90 -44.72 4.18
CA THR A 33 26.69 -45.51 5.39
C THR A 33 25.24 -45.98 5.43
N GLN A 34 25.02 -47.28 5.53
CA GLN A 34 23.70 -47.90 5.60
C GLN A 34 23.45 -48.48 7.00
N GLY A 35 22.33 -48.10 7.63
CA GLY A 35 21.91 -48.63 8.93
C GLY A 35 21.05 -49.88 8.81
N VAL A 36 21.37 -50.90 9.60
CA VAL A 36 20.63 -52.15 9.75
C VAL A 36 20.15 -52.27 11.18
N LEU A 37 18.84 -52.44 11.37
CA LEU A 37 18.24 -52.56 12.70
C LEU A 37 18.66 -53.88 13.37
N LEU A 38 19.29 -53.81 14.55
CA LEU A 38 19.77 -55.04 15.20
C LEU A 38 18.64 -56.01 15.60
N SER A 39 17.41 -55.52 15.76
CA SER A 39 16.29 -56.39 16.09
C SER A 39 15.81 -57.26 14.93
N VAL A 40 16.19 -56.92 13.69
CA VAL A 40 15.90 -57.77 12.52
C VAL A 40 17.09 -58.63 12.12
N LEU A 41 18.31 -58.21 12.47
CA LEU A 41 19.55 -58.93 12.19
C LEU A 41 19.69 -60.20 13.06
N ASP A 42 19.66 -61.38 12.43
CA ASP A 42 19.85 -62.67 13.13
C ASP A 42 21.35 -62.99 13.31
N SER A 43 22.13 -62.94 12.23
CA SER A 43 23.57 -63.20 12.29
C SER A 43 24.36 -62.53 11.17
N MET A 44 25.69 -62.48 11.32
CA MET A 44 26.64 -62.02 10.30
C MET A 44 27.56 -63.16 9.90
N THR A 45 27.71 -63.42 8.60
CA THR A 45 28.59 -64.49 8.11
C THR A 45 29.44 -64.03 6.94
N PHE A 46 30.68 -64.50 6.91
CA PHE A 46 31.55 -64.37 5.75
C PHE A 46 31.32 -65.56 4.81
N VAL A 47 30.91 -65.28 3.58
CA VAL A 47 30.60 -66.31 2.57
C VAL A 47 31.48 -66.13 1.33
N ASN A 48 31.55 -67.15 0.45
CA ASN A 48 32.43 -67.19 -0.72
C ASN A 48 33.90 -66.87 -0.39
N GLU A 49 34.54 -67.72 0.42
CA GLU A 49 35.95 -67.54 0.84
C GLU A 49 36.22 -66.22 1.57
N ALA A 50 35.22 -65.72 2.31
CA ALA A 50 35.25 -64.45 3.03
C ALA A 50 35.36 -63.20 2.14
N VAL A 51 34.93 -63.30 0.88
CA VAL A 51 34.83 -62.17 -0.05
C VAL A 51 33.52 -61.40 0.14
N LEU A 52 32.48 -62.01 0.71
CA LEU A 52 31.19 -61.38 0.95
C LEU A 52 30.82 -61.39 2.44
N LEU A 53 30.29 -60.27 2.95
CA LEU A 53 29.59 -60.21 4.22
C LEU A 53 28.09 -60.38 3.95
N HIS A 54 27.53 -61.49 4.42
CA HIS A 54 26.10 -61.74 4.40
C HIS A 54 25.50 -61.42 5.76
N LEU A 55 24.56 -60.50 5.78
CA LEU A 55 23.70 -60.21 6.92
C LEU A 55 22.50 -61.15 6.81
N HIS A 56 22.12 -61.87 7.87
CA HIS A 56 20.99 -62.79 7.84
C HIS A 56 19.73 -62.11 8.38
N ASP A 57 18.72 -61.91 7.51
CA ASP A 57 17.28 -61.71 7.82
C ASP A 57 16.41 -61.94 6.55
N GLN A 58 15.10 -61.62 6.59
CA GLN A 58 14.13 -61.83 5.49
C GLN A 58 14.43 -61.03 4.21
N ASP A 59 15.18 -59.92 4.28
CA ASP A 59 15.50 -59.00 3.18
C ASP A 59 16.96 -58.49 3.19
N ALA A 60 17.82 -59.09 4.01
CA ALA A 60 19.14 -58.56 4.32
C ALA A 60 20.10 -58.48 3.12
N PRO A 61 20.86 -57.38 3.00
CA PRO A 61 21.82 -57.19 1.93
C PRO A 61 23.04 -58.11 2.07
N THR A 62 23.64 -58.47 0.94
CA THR A 62 25.00 -59.02 0.88
C THR A 62 25.93 -57.95 0.37
N TYR A 63 27.05 -57.74 1.06
CA TYR A 63 28.07 -56.77 0.69
C TYR A 63 29.31 -57.46 0.18
N SER A 64 29.93 -56.90 -0.87
CA SER A 64 31.33 -57.25 -1.14
C SER A 64 32.22 -56.68 -0.04
N MET A 65 33.20 -57.46 0.43
CA MET A 65 34.18 -56.97 1.39
C MET A 65 35.03 -55.82 0.83
N THR A 66 35.13 -55.67 -0.49
CA THR A 66 35.79 -54.52 -1.13
C THR A 66 34.93 -53.25 -1.12
N GLU A 67 33.63 -53.39 -0.90
CA GLU A 67 32.68 -52.27 -0.80
C GLU A 67 32.55 -51.79 0.65
N ILE A 68 33.00 -52.56 1.64
CA ILE A 68 32.95 -52.19 3.05
C ILE A 68 34.28 -51.52 3.44
N ASP A 69 34.20 -50.33 3.99
CA ASP A 69 35.30 -49.66 4.67
C ASP A 69 35.35 -50.06 6.15
N SER A 70 34.23 -49.92 6.87
CA SER A 70 34.14 -50.27 8.28
C SER A 70 32.72 -50.61 8.74
N LEU A 71 32.61 -51.18 9.94
CA LEU A 71 31.34 -51.43 10.64
C LEU A 71 31.34 -50.68 11.97
N SER A 72 30.21 -50.09 12.34
CA SER A 72 30.02 -49.47 13.66
C SER A 72 28.60 -49.73 14.20
N PHE A 73 28.36 -49.32 15.44
CA PHE A 73 27.05 -49.41 16.08
C PHE A 73 26.66 -48.05 16.65
N GLY A 74 25.38 -47.70 16.58
CA GLY A 74 24.89 -46.45 17.12
C GLY A 74 23.38 -46.40 17.20
N ASP A 75 22.85 -45.21 17.50
CA ASP A 75 21.43 -45.02 17.79
C ASP A 75 20.56 -45.19 16.54
N ASN A 76 19.36 -45.76 16.73
CA ASN A 76 18.29 -45.62 15.75
C ASN A 76 17.87 -44.15 15.63
N SER A 77 17.79 -43.64 14.41
CA SER A 77 17.50 -42.24 14.13
C SER A 77 16.68 -42.10 12.85
N LEU A 78 15.77 -41.12 12.84
CA LEU A 78 15.05 -40.67 11.65
C LEU A 78 15.81 -39.57 10.89
N GLN A 79 17.06 -39.29 11.27
CA GLN A 79 17.89 -38.28 10.63
C GLN A 79 18.83 -38.92 9.60
N ILE A 80 18.75 -38.42 8.38
CA ILE A 80 19.66 -38.74 7.29
C ILE A 80 20.57 -37.54 7.07
N LYS A 81 21.88 -37.77 7.12
CA LYS A 81 22.89 -36.70 6.98
C LYS A 81 23.56 -36.80 5.62
N ILE A 82 23.61 -35.70 4.90
CA ILE A 82 24.23 -35.59 3.57
C ILE A 82 25.26 -34.46 3.63
N LEU A 83 26.53 -34.81 3.42
CA LEU A 83 27.65 -33.87 3.33
C LEU A 83 28.10 -33.78 1.87
N TYR A 84 27.84 -32.62 1.27
CA TYR A 84 28.25 -32.30 -0.09
C TYR A 84 29.74 -31.91 -0.14
N SER A 85 30.46 -32.47 -1.12
CA SER A 85 31.85 -32.12 -1.45
C SER A 85 32.13 -32.44 -2.91
N ASP A 86 32.90 -31.59 -3.59
CA ASP A 86 33.43 -31.86 -4.95
C ASP A 86 34.33 -33.11 -5.00
N THR A 87 34.82 -33.58 -3.85
CA THR A 87 35.62 -34.82 -3.73
C THR A 87 34.79 -36.07 -3.42
N GLY A 88 33.47 -35.95 -3.48
CA GLY A 88 32.52 -37.04 -3.25
C GLY A 88 31.66 -36.80 -2.01
N ILE A 89 30.37 -37.16 -2.13
CA ILE A 89 29.31 -36.92 -1.15
C ILE A 89 29.33 -38.01 -0.08
N GLU A 90 29.28 -37.63 1.19
CA GLU A 90 29.14 -38.57 2.31
C GLU A 90 27.69 -38.62 2.77
N ILE A 91 27.14 -39.82 2.92
CA ILE A 91 25.74 -40.03 3.29
C ILE A 91 25.65 -40.98 4.47
N VAL A 92 24.93 -40.59 5.52
CA VAL A 92 24.53 -41.50 6.60
C VAL A 92 23.04 -41.72 6.49
N ASN A 93 22.65 -42.93 6.07
CA ASN A 93 21.26 -43.36 5.93
C ASN A 93 20.94 -44.48 6.93
N PRO A 94 20.47 -44.15 8.15
CA PRO A 94 20.01 -45.15 9.10
C PRO A 94 18.82 -45.98 8.60
N LEU A 95 18.08 -45.52 7.58
CA LEU A 95 16.79 -46.07 7.13
C LEU A 95 16.90 -46.83 5.80
N ALA A 96 18.11 -47.27 5.41
CA ALA A 96 18.40 -47.89 4.12
C ALA A 96 17.54 -49.13 3.81
N PHE A 97 17.09 -49.86 4.83
CA PHE A 97 16.24 -51.05 4.73
C PHE A 97 14.85 -50.85 5.34
N GLU A 98 14.50 -49.60 5.66
CA GLU A 98 13.24 -49.21 6.29
C GLU A 98 12.43 -48.30 5.36
N GLY A 99 12.62 -48.44 4.05
CA GLY A 99 11.85 -47.73 3.03
C GLY A 99 12.43 -46.39 2.55
N VAL A 100 13.69 -46.09 2.88
CA VAL A 100 14.42 -44.93 2.33
C VAL A 100 15.65 -45.36 1.53
N SER A 101 15.56 -45.27 0.20
CA SER A 101 16.68 -45.53 -0.71
C SER A 101 17.30 -44.23 -1.19
N ILE A 102 18.64 -44.20 -1.25
CA ILE A 102 19.41 -43.03 -1.73
C ILE A 102 20.44 -43.50 -2.75
N SER A 103 20.50 -42.80 -3.88
CA SER A 103 21.55 -42.94 -4.89
C SER A 103 22.24 -41.62 -5.15
N VAL A 104 23.51 -41.67 -5.56
CA VAL A 104 24.27 -40.52 -6.02
C VAL A 104 24.64 -40.73 -7.48
N ASP A 105 24.24 -39.80 -8.35
CA ASP A 105 24.57 -39.81 -9.77
C ASP A 105 25.09 -38.44 -10.20
N ASP A 106 26.36 -38.37 -10.59
CA ASP A 106 27.08 -37.14 -10.97
C ASP A 106 26.85 -35.95 -10.02
N GLY A 107 26.97 -36.20 -8.71
CA GLY A 107 26.74 -35.17 -7.67
C GLY A 107 25.27 -34.93 -7.30
N ASN A 108 24.32 -35.55 -8.01
CA ASN A 108 22.90 -35.50 -7.70
C ASN A 108 22.55 -36.57 -6.66
N VAL A 109 22.06 -36.15 -5.49
CA VAL A 109 21.51 -37.04 -4.46
C VAL A 109 20.04 -37.25 -4.76
N ILE A 110 19.64 -38.48 -5.06
CA ILE A 110 18.27 -38.86 -5.41
C ILE A 110 17.73 -39.79 -4.34
N ILE A 111 16.61 -39.39 -3.73
CA ILE A 111 16.00 -40.07 -2.59
C ILE A 111 14.62 -40.57 -2.96
N THR A 112 14.29 -41.79 -2.58
CA THR A 112 12.91 -42.30 -2.56
C THR A 112 12.57 -42.72 -1.14
N SER A 113 11.51 -42.14 -0.58
CA SER A 113 11.07 -42.40 0.79
C SER A 113 9.62 -42.89 0.80
N THR A 114 9.38 -43.99 1.53
CA THR A 114 8.04 -44.61 1.67
C THR A 114 7.62 -44.81 3.12
N ILE A 115 8.52 -44.55 4.07
CA ILE A 115 8.30 -44.69 5.51
C ILE A 115 7.28 -43.65 6.00
N SER A 116 6.38 -44.04 6.92
CA SER A 116 5.28 -43.21 7.42
C SER A 116 5.72 -42.05 8.33
N GLU A 117 6.87 -42.20 8.95
CA GLU A 117 7.47 -41.30 9.90
C GLU A 117 8.06 -40.07 9.20
N GLU A 118 8.04 -38.92 9.88
CA GLU A 118 8.57 -37.67 9.32
C GLU A 118 10.10 -37.68 9.41
N VAL A 119 10.75 -38.16 8.35
CA VAL A 119 12.22 -38.24 8.22
C VAL A 119 12.82 -36.85 8.12
N GLU A 120 13.99 -36.63 8.74
CA GLU A 120 14.75 -35.39 8.64
C GLU A 120 15.99 -35.59 7.75
N TYR A 121 16.09 -34.82 6.68
CA TYR A 121 17.25 -34.76 5.80
C TYR A 121 18.08 -33.54 6.13
N ILE A 122 19.29 -33.74 6.67
CA ILE A 122 20.20 -32.68 7.10
C ILE A 122 21.29 -32.51 6.05
N LEU A 123 21.29 -31.36 5.37
CA LEU A 123 22.25 -31.04 4.32
C LEU A 123 23.35 -30.13 4.86
N THR A 124 24.61 -30.46 4.55
CA THR A 124 25.81 -29.67 4.91
C THR A 124 26.83 -29.70 3.76
N GLY A 125 27.83 -28.82 3.79
CA GLY A 125 28.96 -28.85 2.85
C GLY A 125 28.73 -28.07 1.56
N THR A 126 29.59 -28.28 0.57
CA THR A 126 29.59 -27.51 -0.69
C THR A 126 29.81 -28.42 -1.89
N ILE A 127 28.99 -28.26 -2.93
CA ILE A 127 29.20 -28.92 -4.23
C ILE A 127 29.00 -27.91 -5.39
N SER A 128 29.89 -27.98 -6.37
CA SER A 128 29.89 -27.09 -7.55
C SER A 128 28.97 -27.55 -8.68
N ASN A 129 28.62 -28.84 -8.71
CA ASN A 129 27.61 -29.41 -9.59
C ASN A 129 26.90 -30.56 -8.89
N GLY A 130 25.67 -30.35 -8.45
CA GLY A 130 24.85 -31.38 -7.81
C GLY A 130 23.44 -30.92 -7.51
N MET A 131 22.63 -31.82 -6.99
CA MET A 131 21.21 -31.60 -6.66
C MET A 131 20.84 -32.36 -5.40
N PHE A 132 19.87 -31.84 -4.65
CA PHE A 132 19.07 -32.64 -3.73
C PHE A 132 17.72 -32.92 -4.39
N LYS A 133 17.39 -34.20 -4.63
CA LYS A 133 16.13 -34.63 -5.21
C LYS A 133 15.44 -35.67 -4.34
N ILE A 134 14.14 -35.53 -4.12
CA ILE A 134 13.37 -36.47 -3.31
C ILE A 134 11.99 -36.76 -3.89
N TYR A 135 11.63 -38.04 -3.92
CA TYR A 135 10.28 -38.54 -4.06
C TYR A 135 9.80 -39.08 -2.72
N SER A 136 8.63 -38.63 -2.29
CA SER A 136 8.00 -39.11 -1.05
C SER A 136 6.49 -38.98 -1.17
N ASP A 137 5.75 -39.95 -0.63
CA ASP A 137 4.31 -39.85 -0.46
C ASP A 137 3.94 -39.35 0.96
N LYS A 138 4.94 -39.06 1.80
CA LYS A 138 4.81 -38.53 3.17
C LYS A 138 5.48 -37.17 3.35
N LYS A 139 5.08 -36.47 4.42
CA LYS A 139 5.73 -35.25 4.91
C LYS A 139 7.13 -35.55 5.46
N PHE A 140 8.04 -34.58 5.37
CA PHE A 140 9.41 -34.71 5.87
C PHE A 140 9.98 -33.36 6.29
N ILE A 141 11.14 -33.39 6.97
CA ILE A 141 11.90 -32.22 7.37
C ILE A 141 13.15 -32.13 6.48
N LEU A 142 13.45 -30.93 5.99
CA LEU A 142 14.68 -30.60 5.29
C LEU A 142 15.45 -29.55 6.09
N THR A 143 16.57 -29.93 6.68
CA THR A 143 17.40 -29.04 7.49
C THR A 143 18.60 -28.58 6.67
N LEU A 144 18.67 -27.27 6.39
CA LEU A 144 19.81 -26.63 5.73
C LEU A 144 20.77 -26.15 6.83
N ASN A 145 21.95 -26.75 6.88
CA ASN A 145 22.93 -26.56 7.97
C ASN A 145 24.31 -26.22 7.40
N GLY A 146 24.38 -25.08 6.70
CA GLY A 146 25.61 -24.62 6.06
C GLY A 146 25.87 -25.32 4.73
N VAL A 147 24.82 -25.55 3.94
CA VAL A 147 24.93 -26.22 2.63
C VAL A 147 25.02 -25.23 1.47
N ASN A 148 25.91 -25.48 0.51
CA ASN A 148 26.04 -24.72 -0.72
C ASN A 148 25.94 -25.65 -1.94
N ILE A 149 24.86 -25.56 -2.70
CA ILE A 149 24.62 -26.41 -3.87
C ILE A 149 24.52 -25.53 -5.10
N THR A 150 25.41 -25.76 -6.06
CA THR A 150 25.25 -25.28 -7.43
C THR A 150 24.89 -26.45 -8.32
N ASN A 151 23.90 -26.28 -9.19
CA ASN A 151 23.58 -27.20 -10.28
C ASN A 151 23.72 -26.46 -11.61
N ALA A 152 24.46 -27.02 -12.57
CA ALA A 152 24.71 -26.34 -13.84
C ALA A 152 23.55 -26.47 -14.85
N ASP A 153 22.73 -27.52 -14.73
CA ASP A 153 21.71 -27.92 -15.69
C ASP A 153 20.42 -28.45 -15.05
N GLY A 154 20.07 -27.95 -13.87
CA GLY A 154 18.90 -28.37 -13.10
C GLY A 154 18.67 -27.49 -11.86
N PRO A 155 17.63 -27.77 -11.06
CA PRO A 155 17.44 -27.16 -9.75
C PRO A 155 18.56 -27.54 -8.77
N ALA A 156 18.79 -26.70 -7.76
CA ALA A 156 19.63 -27.07 -6.62
C ALA A 156 18.88 -28.01 -5.66
N ILE A 157 17.59 -27.74 -5.45
CA ILE A 157 16.67 -28.56 -4.65
C ILE A 157 15.41 -28.84 -5.47
N ASN A 158 15.12 -30.12 -5.69
CA ASN A 158 13.97 -30.58 -6.47
C ASN A 158 13.11 -31.57 -5.67
N ILE A 159 11.97 -31.11 -5.16
CA ILE A 159 11.07 -31.92 -4.33
C ILE A 159 9.88 -32.41 -5.17
N GLN A 160 9.95 -33.66 -5.58
CA GLN A 160 8.91 -34.37 -6.33
C GLN A 160 7.93 -35.07 -5.38
N SER A 161 7.39 -34.30 -4.43
CA SER A 161 6.45 -34.75 -3.40
C SER A 161 5.35 -33.71 -3.22
N GLY A 162 4.10 -34.11 -3.41
CA GLY A 162 2.93 -33.26 -3.10
C GLY A 162 2.58 -33.19 -1.61
N LYS A 163 3.55 -33.43 -0.72
CA LYS A 163 3.38 -33.41 0.74
C LYS A 163 4.23 -32.33 1.38
N LYS A 164 3.79 -31.93 2.57
CA LYS A 164 4.38 -30.84 3.35
C LYS A 164 5.85 -31.11 3.67
N VAL A 165 6.67 -30.11 3.37
CA VAL A 165 8.09 -30.06 3.72
C VAL A 165 8.29 -28.97 4.76
N THR A 166 8.85 -29.35 5.91
CA THR A 166 9.31 -28.39 6.92
C THR A 166 10.78 -28.09 6.65
N VAL A 167 11.09 -26.87 6.23
CA VAL A 167 12.46 -26.41 5.95
C VAL A 167 13.01 -25.69 7.18
N ASN A 168 14.09 -26.23 7.76
CA ASN A 168 14.76 -25.63 8.92
C ASN A 168 16.07 -24.97 8.48
N LEU A 169 16.19 -23.67 8.72
CA LEU A 169 17.42 -22.89 8.49
C LEU A 169 18.22 -22.84 9.80
N THR A 170 19.30 -23.62 9.87
CA THR A 170 20.07 -23.77 11.11
C THR A 170 20.71 -22.44 11.51
N GLU A 171 20.51 -22.04 12.77
CA GLU A 171 21.05 -20.79 13.31
C GLU A 171 22.56 -20.68 13.10
N GLY A 172 23.03 -19.49 12.73
CA GLY A 172 24.45 -19.20 12.52
C GLY A 172 25.04 -19.79 11.24
N THR A 173 24.23 -20.45 10.39
CA THR A 173 24.69 -21.00 9.12
C THR A 173 24.27 -20.15 7.92
N ILE A 174 25.06 -20.26 6.85
CA ILE A 174 24.78 -19.67 5.54
C ILE A 174 24.57 -20.81 4.56
N ASN A 175 23.42 -20.81 3.89
CA ASN A 175 23.05 -21.79 2.89
C ASN A 175 22.91 -21.09 1.53
N THR A 176 23.50 -21.64 0.47
CA THR A 176 23.46 -21.05 -0.87
C THR A 176 22.96 -22.05 -1.88
N LEU A 177 21.97 -21.67 -2.68
CA LEU A 177 21.40 -22.48 -3.75
C LEU A 177 21.54 -21.73 -5.07
N THR A 178 22.02 -22.41 -6.11
CA THR A 178 22.13 -21.84 -7.47
C THR A 178 21.78 -22.90 -8.49
N ASP A 179 20.86 -22.59 -9.41
CA ASP A 179 20.43 -23.49 -10.48
C ASP A 179 21.11 -23.17 -11.83
N GLY A 180 20.85 -24.03 -12.82
CA GLY A 180 21.28 -23.83 -14.20
C GLY A 180 20.38 -22.86 -14.96
N LYS A 181 20.88 -22.23 -16.02
CA LYS A 181 20.04 -21.42 -16.94
C LYS A 181 19.08 -22.25 -17.80
N LYS A 182 19.36 -23.54 -17.90
CA LYS A 182 18.60 -24.53 -18.67
C LYS A 182 18.56 -25.79 -17.84
N TYR A 183 17.42 -26.46 -17.83
CA TYR A 183 17.30 -27.74 -17.15
C TYR A 183 17.42 -28.88 -18.16
N ALA A 184 18.11 -29.94 -17.77
CA ALA A 184 18.10 -31.22 -18.45
C ALA A 184 16.66 -31.76 -18.50
N ASP A 185 16.37 -32.58 -19.52
CA ASP A 185 15.05 -33.20 -19.65
C ASP A 185 14.79 -34.17 -18.49
N SER A 186 13.69 -33.94 -17.78
CA SER A 186 13.22 -34.76 -16.64
C SER A 186 11.94 -35.55 -16.98
N GLY A 187 11.55 -35.59 -18.26
CA GLY A 187 10.33 -36.27 -18.68
C GLY A 187 9.08 -35.49 -18.27
N SER A 188 8.31 -36.03 -17.31
CA SER A 188 7.03 -35.44 -16.85
C SER A 188 7.15 -34.66 -15.54
N GLU A 189 8.33 -34.60 -14.95
CA GLU A 189 8.53 -33.89 -13.69
C GLU A 189 8.52 -32.39 -13.90
N ASP A 190 7.95 -31.69 -12.95
CA ASP A 190 8.03 -30.25 -12.94
C ASP A 190 9.31 -29.76 -12.24
N MET A 191 9.84 -28.65 -12.73
CA MET A 191 11.06 -28.03 -12.23
C MET A 191 10.98 -26.52 -12.48
N LYS A 192 10.15 -25.82 -11.69
CA LYS A 192 9.82 -24.40 -11.89
C LYS A 192 10.77 -23.41 -11.21
N GLY A 193 11.75 -23.84 -10.40
CA GLY A 193 12.68 -22.92 -9.73
C GLY A 193 13.96 -23.57 -9.21
N CYS A 194 14.84 -22.77 -8.62
CA CYS A 194 16.10 -23.24 -8.02
C CYS A 194 15.86 -24.13 -6.79
N PHE A 195 14.88 -23.73 -5.98
CA PHE A 195 14.27 -24.57 -4.96
C PHE A 195 12.80 -24.78 -5.36
N PHE A 196 12.51 -25.97 -5.87
CA PHE A 196 11.17 -26.35 -6.31
C PHE A 196 10.53 -27.42 -5.42
N SER A 197 9.21 -27.32 -5.20
CA SER A 197 8.39 -28.36 -4.60
C SER A 197 7.01 -28.49 -5.24
N GLU A 198 6.62 -29.72 -5.54
CA GLU A 198 5.24 -30.11 -5.92
C GLU A 198 4.21 -29.93 -4.78
N GLY A 199 4.66 -29.63 -3.57
CA GLY A 199 3.85 -29.57 -2.37
C GLY A 199 4.20 -28.39 -1.48
N GLN A 200 3.73 -28.44 -0.23
CA GLN A 200 3.78 -27.30 0.68
C GLN A 200 5.19 -27.05 1.22
N LEU A 201 5.63 -25.79 1.26
CA LEU A 201 6.92 -25.37 1.84
C LEU A 201 6.70 -24.53 3.11
N ILE A 202 7.31 -24.92 4.22
CA ILE A 202 7.23 -24.18 5.50
C ILE A 202 8.64 -23.89 6.03
N PHE A 203 9.04 -22.63 6.04
CA PHE A 203 10.36 -22.19 6.51
C PHE A 203 10.34 -21.81 8.00
N ASN A 204 11.35 -22.29 8.73
CA ASN A 204 11.61 -22.00 10.14
C ASN A 204 13.11 -21.83 10.39
N GLY A 205 13.46 -21.31 11.57
CA GLY A 205 14.83 -21.10 12.01
C GLY A 205 15.35 -19.69 11.75
N GLU A 206 16.64 -19.46 12.00
CA GLU A 206 17.28 -18.15 11.95
C GLU A 206 18.52 -18.13 11.03
N GLY A 207 18.86 -19.27 10.43
CA GLY A 207 19.92 -19.36 9.41
C GLY A 207 19.62 -18.52 8.17
N ALA A 208 20.68 -18.18 7.43
CA ALA A 208 20.56 -17.47 6.17
C ALA A 208 20.42 -18.45 5.00
N LEU A 209 19.51 -18.16 4.07
CA LEU A 209 19.32 -18.86 2.81
C LEU A 209 19.44 -17.85 1.66
N TYR A 210 20.42 -18.06 0.78
CA TYR A 210 20.62 -17.32 -0.46
C TYR A 210 20.23 -18.19 -1.65
N VAL A 211 19.39 -17.68 -2.54
CA VAL A 211 18.90 -18.42 -3.71
C VAL A 211 19.09 -17.60 -4.98
N GLN A 212 19.70 -18.21 -5.99
CA GLN A 212 19.89 -17.65 -7.32
C GLN A 212 19.16 -18.52 -8.35
N GLY A 213 18.00 -18.06 -8.84
CA GLY A 213 17.16 -18.72 -9.83
C GLY A 213 17.42 -18.24 -11.26
N ASN A 214 18.43 -18.80 -11.91
CA ASN A 214 18.83 -18.50 -13.28
C ASN A 214 17.90 -19.06 -14.36
N LYS A 215 17.13 -20.11 -14.09
CA LYS A 215 16.18 -20.69 -15.08
C LYS A 215 14.85 -19.96 -15.11
N LYS A 216 14.22 -19.82 -13.94
CA LYS A 216 12.86 -19.30 -13.77
C LYS A 216 12.74 -18.69 -12.36
N HIS A 217 12.00 -19.33 -11.45
CA HIS A 217 11.78 -18.77 -10.11
C HIS A 217 12.96 -19.03 -9.16
N GLY A 218 13.10 -18.20 -8.14
CA GLY A 218 14.00 -18.49 -7.02
C GLY A 218 13.49 -19.69 -6.22
N ILE A 219 12.37 -19.50 -5.52
CA ILE A 219 11.66 -20.55 -4.77
C ILE A 219 10.26 -20.72 -5.37
N CYS A 220 9.85 -21.95 -5.62
CA CYS A 220 8.54 -22.25 -6.18
C CYS A 220 7.88 -23.44 -5.47
N SER A 221 6.61 -23.27 -5.10
CA SER A 221 5.72 -24.34 -4.63
C SER A 221 4.51 -24.43 -5.55
N ASP A 222 4.10 -25.65 -5.91
CA ASP A 222 2.83 -25.86 -6.62
C ASP A 222 1.60 -25.82 -5.71
N ASP A 223 1.82 -25.61 -4.42
CA ASP A 223 0.80 -25.45 -3.37
C ASP A 223 1.12 -24.13 -2.64
N TYR A 224 1.21 -24.12 -1.30
CA TYR A 224 1.54 -22.91 -0.53
C TYR A 224 2.99 -22.85 -0.02
N LEU A 225 3.41 -21.60 0.24
CA LEU A 225 4.64 -21.28 0.94
C LEU A 225 4.37 -20.45 2.20
N LEU A 226 4.89 -20.91 3.34
CA LEU A 226 4.79 -20.24 4.64
C LEU A 226 6.18 -19.94 5.20
N VAL A 227 6.43 -18.68 5.59
CA VAL A 227 7.60 -18.27 6.34
C VAL A 227 7.19 -17.96 7.77
N ASN A 228 7.43 -18.90 8.69
CA ASN A 228 7.25 -18.66 10.13
C ASN A 228 8.39 -17.78 10.68
N SER A 229 9.62 -18.10 10.27
CA SER A 229 10.84 -17.36 10.58
C SER A 229 11.92 -17.68 9.54
N GLY A 230 13.07 -17.00 9.62
CA GLY A 230 14.24 -17.25 8.77
C GLY A 230 14.69 -16.03 7.98
N ASN A 231 15.91 -16.10 7.45
CA ASN A 231 16.52 -15.03 6.65
C ASN A 231 16.67 -15.52 5.20
N ILE A 232 15.65 -15.28 4.38
CA ILE A 232 15.59 -15.76 2.99
C ILE A 232 15.93 -14.59 2.06
N THR A 233 16.92 -14.77 1.20
CA THR A 233 17.34 -13.80 0.20
C THR A 233 17.35 -14.44 -1.18
N ILE A 234 16.45 -14.01 -2.07
CA ILE A 234 16.54 -14.30 -3.50
C ILE A 234 17.46 -13.24 -4.11
N THR A 235 18.68 -13.64 -4.46
CA THR A 235 19.70 -12.71 -5.00
C THR A 235 19.41 -12.31 -6.43
N GLY A 236 18.65 -13.13 -7.15
CA GLY A 236 18.17 -12.90 -8.50
C GLY A 236 17.30 -14.08 -8.95
N ALA A 237 16.24 -13.79 -9.69
CA ALA A 237 15.41 -14.79 -10.37
C ALA A 237 15.10 -14.31 -11.80
N ALA A 238 15.22 -15.21 -12.79
CA ALA A 238 14.91 -14.91 -14.20
C ALA A 238 13.40 -14.75 -14.46
N SER A 239 12.58 -15.26 -13.53
CA SER A 239 11.15 -15.01 -13.41
C SER A 239 10.88 -14.53 -11.98
N ASP A 240 9.83 -15.01 -11.32
CA ASP A 240 9.42 -14.47 -10.02
C ASP A 240 10.39 -14.89 -8.91
N GLY A 241 10.57 -14.04 -7.91
CA GLY A 241 11.44 -14.36 -6.79
C GLY A 241 10.93 -15.55 -5.99
N ILE A 242 9.70 -15.43 -5.50
CA ILE A 242 8.96 -16.49 -4.81
C ILE A 242 7.61 -16.66 -5.51
N HIS A 243 7.29 -17.89 -5.89
CA HIS A 243 6.03 -18.24 -6.56
C HIS A 243 5.32 -19.37 -5.80
N ALA A 244 4.02 -19.21 -5.53
CA ALA A 244 3.19 -20.27 -4.93
C ALA A 244 1.78 -20.20 -5.51
N ASN A 245 1.19 -21.35 -5.86
CA ASN A 245 -0.12 -21.37 -6.53
C ASN A 245 -1.28 -21.09 -5.56
N ASP A 246 -1.20 -21.59 -4.31
CA ASP A 246 -2.30 -21.51 -3.35
C ASP A 246 -2.22 -20.26 -2.45
N TYR A 247 -1.06 -20.04 -1.83
CA TYR A 247 -0.78 -18.79 -1.12
C TYR A 247 0.70 -18.62 -0.74
N ILE A 248 1.08 -17.36 -0.49
CA ILE A 248 2.30 -17.00 0.23
C ILE A 248 1.90 -16.37 1.56
N ARG A 249 2.41 -16.89 2.67
CA ARG A 249 2.19 -16.33 4.01
C ARG A 249 3.50 -16.05 4.72
N ILE A 250 3.63 -14.86 5.31
CA ILE A 250 4.81 -14.45 6.08
C ILE A 250 4.35 -14.05 7.48
N ASP A 251 4.69 -14.88 8.46
CA ASP A 251 4.38 -14.65 9.88
C ASP A 251 5.56 -14.00 10.62
N GLY A 252 6.78 -14.15 10.10
CA GLY A 252 8.01 -13.63 10.70
C GLY A 252 9.23 -13.76 9.79
N GLY A 253 10.41 -13.46 10.35
CA GLY A 253 11.68 -13.50 9.60
C GLY A 253 11.91 -12.30 8.67
N SER A 254 12.91 -12.43 7.79
CA SER A 254 13.27 -11.46 6.76
C SER A 254 13.27 -12.14 5.39
N VAL A 255 12.53 -11.57 4.45
CA VAL A 255 12.45 -12.01 3.05
C VAL A 255 12.92 -10.87 2.15
N THR A 256 14.06 -11.05 1.47
CA THR A 256 14.63 -10.08 0.53
C THR A 256 14.61 -10.67 -0.87
N VAL A 257 14.07 -9.94 -1.85
CA VAL A 257 13.86 -10.45 -3.21
C VAL A 257 14.36 -9.49 -4.27
N THR A 258 15.21 -10.00 -5.16
CA THR A 258 15.51 -9.38 -6.46
C THR A 258 15.05 -10.33 -7.57
N SER A 259 14.31 -9.82 -8.55
CA SER A 259 13.79 -10.61 -9.67
C SER A 259 13.68 -9.80 -10.97
N ASP A 260 13.75 -10.51 -12.10
CA ASP A 260 13.53 -9.96 -13.45
C ASP A 260 12.03 -9.91 -13.82
N SER A 261 11.18 -10.59 -13.03
CA SER A 261 9.71 -10.56 -13.08
C SER A 261 9.17 -10.07 -11.72
N ASP A 262 8.13 -10.69 -11.18
CA ASP A 262 7.48 -10.28 -9.94
C ASP A 262 8.29 -10.68 -8.71
N GLY A 263 8.16 -9.93 -7.61
CA GLY A 263 8.87 -10.25 -6.38
C GLY A 263 8.26 -11.48 -5.69
N LEU A 264 7.02 -11.31 -5.23
CA LEU A 264 6.17 -12.38 -4.72
C LEU A 264 4.97 -12.55 -5.65
N ASP A 265 4.75 -13.76 -6.17
CA ASP A 265 3.57 -14.10 -6.98
C ASP A 265 2.81 -15.25 -6.31
N GLY A 266 1.60 -14.93 -5.82
CA GLY A 266 0.67 -15.89 -5.23
C GLY A 266 -0.28 -16.52 -6.24
N ASP A 267 -0.07 -16.29 -7.55
CA ASP A 267 -0.90 -16.77 -8.66
C ASP A 267 -2.41 -16.57 -8.44
N GLU A 268 -3.23 -17.63 -8.61
CA GLU A 268 -4.68 -17.61 -8.34
C GLU A 268 -5.01 -17.47 -6.82
N GLY A 269 -4.02 -17.73 -5.98
CA GLY A 269 -4.05 -17.72 -4.53
C GLY A 269 -3.98 -16.34 -3.87
N TYR A 270 -3.73 -16.33 -2.56
CA TYR A 270 -3.67 -15.10 -1.75
C TYR A 270 -2.26 -14.84 -1.17
N ILE A 271 -2.01 -13.61 -0.74
CA ILE A 271 -0.79 -13.26 -0.01
C ILE A 271 -1.17 -12.65 1.34
N GLU A 272 -0.62 -13.19 2.42
CA GLU A 272 -0.87 -12.73 3.79
C GLU A 272 0.44 -12.40 4.52
N ILE A 273 0.56 -11.18 5.04
CA ILE A 273 1.70 -10.73 5.84
C ILE A 273 1.21 -10.44 7.27
N ASN A 274 1.54 -11.31 8.20
CA ASN A 274 1.22 -11.16 9.62
C ASN A 274 2.34 -10.51 10.42
N GLY A 275 3.58 -10.57 9.92
CA GLY A 275 4.76 -10.03 10.58
C GLY A 275 6.00 -10.12 9.70
N GLY A 276 7.18 -9.95 10.32
CA GLY A 276 8.46 -10.01 9.62
C GLY A 276 8.76 -8.77 8.76
N LYS A 277 9.84 -8.86 7.99
CA LYS A 277 10.31 -7.84 7.07
C LYS A 277 10.36 -8.39 5.65
N VAL A 278 9.75 -7.67 4.70
CA VAL A 278 9.79 -7.99 3.27
C VAL A 278 10.44 -6.84 2.52
N GLN A 279 11.50 -7.13 1.77
CA GLN A 279 12.19 -6.16 0.93
C GLN A 279 12.23 -6.64 -0.52
N ILE A 280 11.72 -5.84 -1.46
CA ILE A 280 11.62 -6.24 -2.87
C ILE A 280 12.24 -5.19 -3.78
N THR A 281 13.05 -5.65 -4.74
CA THR A 281 13.58 -4.85 -5.84
C THR A 281 13.31 -5.55 -7.17
N SER A 282 12.49 -4.94 -8.02
CA SER A 282 12.18 -5.44 -9.36
C SER A 282 12.30 -4.28 -10.35
N THR A 283 13.06 -4.46 -11.43
CA THR A 283 13.45 -3.33 -12.30
C THR A 283 13.07 -3.46 -13.77
N SER A 284 12.54 -4.61 -14.18
CA SER A 284 12.07 -4.82 -15.55
C SER A 284 10.76 -4.08 -15.83
N ASP A 285 10.46 -3.87 -17.11
CA ASP A 285 9.16 -3.32 -17.51
C ASP A 285 8.03 -4.30 -17.15
N ASP A 286 6.89 -3.74 -16.73
CA ASP A 286 5.69 -4.50 -16.36
C ASP A 286 5.93 -5.56 -15.29
N VAL A 287 6.58 -5.18 -14.18
CA VAL A 287 6.74 -6.06 -13.01
C VAL A 287 5.94 -5.56 -11.81
N LYS A 288 5.75 -6.45 -10.85
CA LYS A 288 4.99 -6.24 -9.63
C LYS A 288 5.84 -6.65 -8.45
N GLY A 289 5.95 -5.79 -7.44
CA GLY A 289 6.61 -6.18 -6.19
C GLY A 289 5.88 -7.37 -5.56
N ILE A 290 4.56 -7.23 -5.41
CA ILE A 290 3.66 -8.27 -4.92
C ILE A 290 2.49 -8.40 -5.90
N LYS A 291 2.21 -9.63 -6.35
CA LYS A 291 1.09 -9.98 -7.22
C LYS A 291 0.31 -11.17 -6.64
N CYS A 292 -1.01 -11.09 -6.66
CA CYS A 292 -1.88 -12.25 -6.51
C CYS A 292 -3.26 -11.96 -7.14
N ASP A 293 -3.98 -12.99 -7.56
CA ASP A 293 -5.36 -12.83 -8.02
C ASP A 293 -6.33 -12.82 -6.83
N GLY A 294 -6.02 -13.58 -5.77
CA GLY A 294 -6.74 -13.54 -4.51
C GLY A 294 -6.48 -12.26 -3.70
N THR A 295 -6.90 -12.28 -2.44
CA THR A 295 -6.79 -11.11 -1.56
C THR A 295 -5.36 -10.92 -1.07
N PHE A 296 -4.85 -9.69 -1.10
CA PHE A 296 -3.67 -9.34 -0.29
C PHE A 296 -4.14 -8.87 1.09
N THR A 297 -3.57 -9.44 2.16
CA THR A 297 -3.84 -9.00 3.54
C THR A 297 -2.55 -8.71 4.28
N MET A 298 -2.44 -7.51 4.87
CA MET A 298 -1.39 -7.16 5.82
C MET A 298 -1.98 -6.90 7.20
N ASN A 299 -1.59 -7.72 8.17
CA ASN A 299 -1.98 -7.61 9.58
C ASN A 299 -0.88 -6.98 10.45
N GLY A 300 0.36 -6.87 9.93
CA GLY A 300 1.51 -6.30 10.62
C GLY A 300 2.79 -6.45 9.80
N GLY A 301 3.95 -6.18 10.41
CA GLY A 301 5.26 -6.30 9.76
C GLY A 301 5.71 -5.05 8.98
N GLU A 302 6.78 -5.18 8.21
CA GLU A 302 7.39 -4.12 7.40
C GLU A 302 7.53 -4.58 5.94
N ILE A 303 7.06 -3.78 4.98
CA ILE A 303 7.25 -3.99 3.55
C ILE A 303 7.98 -2.78 2.96
N HIS A 304 9.17 -2.99 2.39
CA HIS A 304 9.93 -1.97 1.66
C HIS A 304 10.13 -2.40 0.21
N MET A 305 9.65 -1.61 -0.75
CA MET A 305 9.72 -1.96 -2.17
C MET A 305 10.28 -0.83 -3.02
N SER A 306 11.19 -1.17 -3.93
CA SER A 306 11.63 -0.33 -5.03
C SER A 306 11.31 -1.04 -6.33
N VAL A 307 10.23 -0.62 -7.00
CA VAL A 307 9.77 -1.21 -8.25
C VAL A 307 9.94 -0.21 -9.38
N SER A 308 10.75 -0.55 -10.39
CA SER A 308 10.93 0.29 -11.56
C SER A 308 10.54 -0.44 -12.84
N GLY A 309 10.45 0.32 -13.93
CA GLY A 309 10.06 -0.17 -15.24
C GLY A 309 8.74 0.45 -15.68
N ASN A 310 8.53 0.53 -16.99
CA ASN A 310 7.30 1.07 -17.55
C ASN A 310 6.11 0.26 -17.01
N GLN A 311 4.98 0.92 -16.74
CA GLN A 311 3.73 0.32 -16.26
C GLN A 311 3.79 -0.56 -14.98
N SER A 312 4.93 -0.61 -14.28
CA SER A 312 5.14 -1.50 -13.12
C SER A 312 4.31 -1.11 -11.87
N LYS A 313 4.05 -2.08 -10.98
CA LYS A 313 3.21 -1.89 -9.79
C LYS A 313 3.94 -2.29 -8.50
N GLY A 314 3.70 -1.60 -7.39
CA GLY A 314 4.18 -2.07 -6.09
C GLY A 314 3.42 -3.32 -5.65
N ILE A 315 2.14 -3.16 -5.32
CA ILE A 315 1.20 -4.26 -5.03
C ILE A 315 0.15 -4.29 -6.13
N LYS A 316 -0.15 -5.47 -6.69
CA LYS A 316 -1.25 -5.70 -7.63
C LYS A 316 -2.12 -6.86 -7.18
N THR A 317 -3.42 -6.62 -7.01
CA THR A 317 -4.41 -7.68 -6.72
C THR A 317 -5.59 -7.67 -7.68
N LYS A 318 -6.12 -8.84 -8.04
CA LYS A 318 -7.42 -8.92 -8.75
C LYS A 318 -8.60 -8.88 -7.77
N ASN A 319 -8.46 -9.43 -6.58
CA ASN A 319 -9.45 -9.33 -5.51
C ASN A 319 -9.10 -8.18 -4.55
N ASP A 320 -9.81 -8.10 -3.42
CA ASP A 320 -9.63 -7.05 -2.41
C ASP A 320 -8.19 -6.98 -1.88
N LEU A 321 -7.81 -5.79 -1.46
CA LEU A 321 -6.57 -5.51 -0.75
C LEU A 321 -6.89 -4.97 0.64
N ARG A 322 -6.34 -5.59 1.69
CA ARG A 322 -6.61 -5.22 3.09
C ARG A 322 -5.31 -4.89 3.81
N ILE A 323 -5.23 -3.69 4.38
CA ILE A 323 -4.15 -3.25 5.27
C ILE A 323 -4.77 -2.93 6.62
N ASN A 324 -4.59 -3.84 7.57
CA ASN A 324 -5.12 -3.73 8.92
C ASN A 324 -4.14 -2.98 9.83
N ASP A 325 -2.84 -3.25 9.71
CA ASP A 325 -1.76 -2.56 10.43
C ASP A 325 -0.39 -2.81 9.75
N GLY A 326 0.69 -2.24 10.30
CA GLY A 326 2.08 -2.42 9.87
C GLY A 326 2.65 -1.23 9.11
N THR A 327 3.88 -1.39 8.59
CA THR A 327 4.59 -0.34 7.86
C THR A 327 4.80 -0.73 6.41
N ILE A 328 4.39 0.14 5.47
CA ILE A 328 4.59 -0.06 4.04
C ILE A 328 5.32 1.15 3.47
N HIS A 329 6.44 0.93 2.78
CA HIS A 329 7.13 1.92 1.98
C HIS A 329 7.26 1.42 0.54
N ILE A 330 6.61 2.11 -0.40
CA ILE A 330 6.64 1.77 -1.83
C ILE A 330 7.25 2.92 -2.63
N GLN A 331 8.24 2.60 -3.45
CA GLN A 331 8.78 3.50 -4.46
C GLN A 331 8.53 2.91 -5.85
N THR A 332 7.83 3.65 -6.71
CA THR A 332 7.56 3.24 -8.09
C THR A 332 8.03 4.27 -9.12
N THR A 333 8.68 3.83 -10.19
CA THR A 333 9.13 4.72 -11.28
C THR A 333 9.15 4.04 -12.65
N GLY A 334 8.96 4.81 -13.72
CA GLY A 334 8.86 4.30 -15.10
C GLY A 334 7.93 5.14 -15.97
N SER A 335 7.80 4.78 -17.24
CA SER A 335 6.93 5.51 -18.17
C SER A 335 5.52 4.93 -18.23
N VAL A 336 4.62 5.70 -18.85
CA VAL A 336 3.33 5.20 -19.31
C VAL A 336 3.56 4.29 -20.50
N ALA A 337 2.88 3.14 -20.51
CA ALA A 337 2.75 2.30 -21.69
C ALA A 337 1.34 2.45 -22.23
N VAL A 338 1.19 2.69 -23.53
CA VAL A 338 -0.13 2.79 -24.19
C VAL A 338 -0.30 1.58 -25.08
N VAL A 339 -1.24 0.70 -24.73
CA VAL A 339 -1.57 -0.52 -25.47
C VAL A 339 -3.04 -0.45 -25.83
N ASP A 340 -3.39 -0.69 -27.09
CA ASP A 340 -4.77 -0.62 -27.60
C ASP A 340 -5.50 0.69 -27.25
N ASN A 341 -4.75 1.79 -27.27
CA ASN A 341 -5.23 3.14 -26.92
C ASN A 341 -5.65 3.29 -25.44
N ASP A 342 -5.19 2.40 -24.55
CA ASP A 342 -5.37 2.48 -23.10
C ASP A 342 -4.03 2.65 -22.37
N PRO A 343 -3.83 3.74 -21.62
CA PRO A 343 -2.61 3.98 -20.87
C PRO A 343 -2.53 3.17 -19.56
N SER A 344 -1.42 2.45 -19.39
CA SER A 344 -1.02 1.81 -18.13
C SER A 344 0.14 2.55 -17.48
N TYR A 345 0.04 2.75 -16.17
CA TYR A 345 0.91 3.66 -15.40
C TYR A 345 1.78 2.90 -14.40
N CYS A 346 2.86 3.52 -13.95
CA CYS A 346 3.45 3.09 -12.68
C CYS A 346 2.46 3.34 -11.53
N THR A 347 2.32 2.41 -10.58
CA THR A 347 1.39 2.59 -9.46
C THR A 347 1.88 1.92 -8.19
N GLY A 348 1.83 2.61 -7.05
CA GLY A 348 2.19 2.03 -5.77
C GLY A 348 1.29 0.83 -5.41
N ILE A 349 -0.02 1.04 -5.35
CA ILE A 349 -1.02 -0.01 -5.07
C ILE A 349 -2.08 -0.02 -6.18
N LYS A 350 -2.22 -1.14 -6.89
CA LYS A 350 -3.28 -1.38 -7.88
C LYS A 350 -4.17 -2.53 -7.42
N CYS A 351 -5.46 -2.30 -7.36
CA CYS A 351 -6.46 -3.31 -7.01
C CYS A 351 -7.58 -3.29 -8.06
N ASP A 352 -8.12 -4.46 -8.41
CA ASP A 352 -9.27 -4.55 -9.33
C ASP A 352 -10.61 -4.63 -8.56
N GLN A 353 -10.61 -4.95 -7.26
CA GLN A 353 -11.77 -4.83 -6.36
C GLN A 353 -11.56 -3.71 -5.34
N THR A 354 -11.82 -3.90 -4.05
CA THR A 354 -11.78 -2.82 -3.05
C THR A 354 -10.47 -2.80 -2.28
N VAL A 355 -9.95 -1.60 -2.03
CA VAL A 355 -8.84 -1.37 -1.09
C VAL A 355 -9.41 -0.94 0.27
N TYR A 356 -9.04 -1.66 1.32
CA TYR A 356 -9.37 -1.33 2.71
C TYR A 356 -8.10 -1.00 3.49
N ILE A 357 -8.04 0.20 4.08
CA ILE A 357 -6.98 0.64 4.99
C ILE A 357 -7.61 0.95 6.34
N ALA A 358 -7.41 0.07 7.32
CA ALA A 358 -7.91 0.25 8.68
C ALA A 358 -6.87 0.88 9.62
N GLY A 359 -5.57 0.73 9.31
CA GLY A 359 -4.45 1.17 10.15
C GLY A 359 -3.11 1.14 9.42
N GLY A 360 -2.02 1.25 10.18
CA GLY A 360 -0.65 1.22 9.68
C GLY A 360 -0.06 2.58 9.27
N ASN A 361 1.23 2.57 8.96
CA ASN A 361 1.98 3.67 8.36
C ASN A 361 2.31 3.33 6.90
N ILE A 362 1.74 4.06 5.95
CA ILE A 362 1.82 3.75 4.52
C ILE A 362 2.43 4.95 3.81
N ILE A 363 3.62 4.77 3.22
CA ILE A 363 4.36 5.79 2.48
C ILE A 363 4.52 5.31 1.03
N ILE A 364 3.91 6.02 0.09
CA ILE A 364 4.00 5.71 -1.34
C ILE A 364 4.62 6.90 -2.07
N THR A 365 5.72 6.65 -2.78
CA THR A 365 6.35 7.62 -3.68
C THR A 365 6.34 7.08 -5.11
N SER A 366 5.48 7.64 -5.97
CA SER A 366 5.41 7.26 -7.39
C SER A 366 5.93 8.38 -8.29
N THR A 367 7.15 8.22 -8.81
CA THR A 367 7.82 9.22 -9.64
C THR A 367 7.69 8.98 -11.15
N GLY A 368 7.11 7.86 -11.56
CA GLY A 368 6.88 7.55 -12.97
C GLY A 368 5.94 8.56 -13.65
N THR A 369 6.06 8.71 -14.97
CA THR A 369 5.18 9.58 -15.78
C THR A 369 3.72 9.24 -15.49
N ALA A 370 2.94 10.26 -15.12
CA ALA A 370 1.54 10.11 -14.71
C ALA A 370 1.29 9.05 -13.62
N GLY A 371 2.30 8.77 -12.80
CA GLY A 371 2.28 7.72 -11.81
C GLY A 371 1.17 7.89 -10.78
N LYS A 372 0.71 6.76 -10.25
CA LYS A 372 -0.38 6.69 -9.28
C LYS A 372 0.12 6.25 -7.92
N GLY A 373 -0.43 6.79 -6.84
CA GLY A 373 -0.20 6.25 -5.51
C GLY A 373 -1.01 4.97 -5.31
N ILE A 374 -2.31 5.14 -5.12
CA ILE A 374 -3.32 4.07 -5.05
C ILE A 374 -4.25 4.20 -6.26
N SER A 375 -4.51 3.10 -6.96
CA SER A 375 -5.49 3.00 -8.04
C SER A 375 -6.35 1.77 -7.83
N THR A 376 -7.66 1.95 -7.79
CA THR A 376 -8.60 0.85 -7.60
C THR A 376 -9.71 0.89 -8.65
N ASP A 377 -10.13 -0.28 -9.16
CA ASP A 377 -11.31 -0.35 -10.04
C ASP A 377 -12.62 -0.42 -9.25
N GLY A 378 -12.56 -0.91 -8.00
CA GLY A 378 -13.65 -0.81 -7.03
C GLY A 378 -13.48 0.40 -6.13
N ASP A 379 -13.87 0.25 -4.86
CA ASP A 379 -13.82 1.34 -3.87
C ASP A 379 -12.43 1.47 -3.21
N LEU A 380 -12.17 2.63 -2.60
CA LEU A 380 -11.09 2.84 -1.64
C LEU A 380 -11.70 3.29 -0.31
N VAL A 381 -11.48 2.51 0.75
CA VAL A 381 -11.97 2.77 2.10
C VAL A 381 -10.81 2.94 3.05
N ILE A 382 -10.66 4.13 3.63
CA ILE A 382 -9.70 4.46 4.67
C ILE A 382 -10.47 4.75 5.96
N SER A 383 -10.32 3.88 6.96
CA SER A 383 -10.95 4.02 8.28
C SER A 383 -9.95 4.28 9.40
N GLY A 384 -8.66 4.45 9.07
CA GLY A 384 -7.59 4.75 10.01
C GLY A 384 -6.22 4.71 9.33
N GLY A 385 -5.16 4.85 10.15
CA GLY A 385 -3.77 4.84 9.69
C GLY A 385 -3.19 6.23 9.34
N ASP A 386 -1.90 6.25 9.02
CA ASP A 386 -1.16 7.40 8.48
C ASP A 386 -0.74 7.08 7.04
N VAL A 387 -1.40 7.71 6.07
CA VAL A 387 -1.25 7.44 4.63
C VAL A 387 -0.62 8.66 3.95
N GLN A 388 0.63 8.52 3.51
CA GLN A 388 1.40 9.57 2.86
C GLN A 388 1.71 9.17 1.42
N ILE A 389 1.22 9.96 0.46
CA ILE A 389 1.39 9.67 -0.96
C ILE A 389 2.01 10.87 -1.66
N THR A 390 3.12 10.64 -2.37
CA THR A 390 3.73 11.61 -3.27
C THR A 390 3.76 11.09 -4.70
N THR A 391 3.25 11.87 -5.64
CA THR A 391 3.33 11.58 -7.08
C THR A 391 3.99 12.74 -7.82
N SER A 392 4.95 12.49 -8.71
CA SER A 392 5.73 13.59 -9.32
C SER A 392 5.88 13.58 -10.84
N GLY A 393 5.61 12.47 -11.53
CA GLY A 393 5.74 12.42 -12.98
C GLY A 393 4.69 13.29 -13.69
N ASN A 394 5.11 13.99 -14.74
CA ASN A 394 4.23 14.87 -15.50
C ASN A 394 3.08 14.13 -16.18
N GLY A 395 1.96 14.82 -16.33
CA GLY A 395 0.90 14.41 -17.25
C GLY A 395 1.30 14.57 -18.72
N GLY A 396 0.50 13.98 -19.59
CA GLY A 396 0.70 14.00 -21.02
C GLY A 396 -0.57 13.60 -21.75
N THR A 397 -0.47 13.46 -23.07
CA THR A 397 -1.61 13.14 -23.93
C THR A 397 -1.46 11.78 -24.60
N TYR A 398 -2.58 11.14 -24.90
CA TYR A 398 -2.67 9.93 -25.70
C TYR A 398 -3.90 10.00 -26.61
N THR A 399 -3.91 9.24 -27.69
CA THR A 399 -5.11 9.13 -28.54
C THR A 399 -5.92 7.93 -28.06
N ASN A 400 -7.19 8.12 -27.72
CA ASN A 400 -8.08 7.03 -27.29
C ASN A 400 -8.64 6.23 -28.48
N THR A 401 -9.43 5.18 -28.20
CA THR A 401 -10.03 4.29 -29.22
C THR A 401 -10.93 5.03 -30.22
N ASN A 402 -11.48 6.20 -29.86
CA ASN A 402 -12.30 7.03 -30.74
C ASN A 402 -11.48 8.01 -31.59
N SER A 403 -10.15 7.87 -31.62
CA SER A 403 -9.24 8.81 -32.30
C SER A 403 -9.30 10.24 -31.77
N ILE A 404 -9.74 10.41 -30.51
CA ILE A 404 -9.77 11.70 -29.82
C ILE A 404 -8.54 11.79 -28.92
N LEU A 405 -7.88 12.95 -28.93
CA LEU A 405 -6.76 13.23 -28.04
C LEU A 405 -7.31 13.43 -26.63
N ASP A 406 -6.75 12.70 -25.68
CA ASP A 406 -7.13 12.70 -24.28
C ASP A 406 -5.86 12.79 -23.42
N SER A 407 -6.02 12.90 -22.10
CA SER A 407 -4.96 13.20 -21.16
C SER A 407 -4.82 12.15 -20.06
N TYR A 408 -3.61 12.05 -19.54
CA TYR A 408 -3.33 11.38 -18.28
C TYR A 408 -2.48 12.32 -17.40
N SER A 409 -2.55 12.11 -16.09
CA SER A 409 -1.87 12.94 -15.09
C SER A 409 -1.43 12.11 -13.90
N ALA A 410 -0.48 12.59 -13.09
CA ALA A 410 -0.20 11.97 -11.81
C ALA A 410 -1.39 12.10 -10.86
N THR A 411 -1.65 11.08 -10.05
CA THR A 411 -2.77 11.08 -9.09
C THR A 411 -2.41 10.31 -7.83
N CYS A 412 -2.54 10.93 -6.65
CA CYS A 412 -2.23 10.24 -5.41
C CYS A 412 -3.21 9.08 -5.14
N MET A 413 -4.52 9.33 -5.23
CA MET A 413 -5.56 8.31 -5.06
C MET A 413 -6.57 8.36 -6.21
N LYS A 414 -6.74 7.24 -6.92
CA LYS A 414 -7.74 7.06 -7.98
C LYS A 414 -8.64 5.87 -7.65
N SER A 415 -9.95 6.04 -7.84
CA SER A 415 -10.93 4.96 -7.78
C SER A 415 -11.93 5.09 -8.93
N ASN A 416 -12.26 3.98 -9.60
CA ASN A 416 -13.40 3.94 -10.53
C ASN A 416 -14.74 3.72 -9.77
N GLY A 417 -14.68 3.45 -8.47
CA GLY A 417 -15.80 3.45 -7.55
C GLY A 417 -15.75 4.67 -6.62
N ASN A 418 -16.11 4.44 -5.35
CA ASN A 418 -16.17 5.45 -4.30
C ASN A 418 -14.86 5.57 -3.54
N ILE A 419 -14.62 6.75 -2.95
CA ILE A 419 -13.53 6.95 -1.99
C ILE A 419 -14.10 7.43 -0.66
N HIS A 420 -13.98 6.60 0.38
CA HIS A 420 -14.45 6.89 1.73
C HIS A 420 -13.27 7.02 2.69
N ILE A 421 -13.04 8.21 3.21
CA ILE A 421 -11.99 8.48 4.20
C ILE A 421 -12.69 8.91 5.48
N THR A 422 -12.98 7.93 6.34
CA THR A 422 -13.80 8.13 7.54
C THR A 422 -12.97 8.52 8.76
N ASN A 423 -11.68 8.17 8.80
CA ASN A 423 -10.75 8.53 9.87
C ASN A 423 -9.28 8.37 9.39
N GLY A 424 -8.31 8.69 10.25
CA GLY A 424 -6.88 8.63 9.96
C GLY A 424 -6.30 9.95 9.46
N THR A 425 -4.99 9.94 9.19
CA THR A 425 -4.27 11.05 8.57
C THR A 425 -3.93 10.69 7.13
N VAL A 426 -4.32 11.53 6.18
CA VAL A 426 -4.03 11.34 4.76
C VAL A 426 -3.32 12.57 4.22
N THR A 427 -2.07 12.40 3.82
CA THR A 427 -1.25 13.47 3.22
C THR A 427 -0.94 13.12 1.77
N MET A 428 -1.30 14.00 0.85
CA MET A 428 -1.15 13.82 -0.59
C MET A 428 -0.38 14.99 -1.19
N LYS A 429 0.62 14.67 -2.00
CA LYS A 429 1.39 15.66 -2.75
C LYS A 429 1.58 15.23 -4.20
N SER A 430 0.92 15.93 -5.13
CA SER A 430 1.14 15.71 -6.57
C SER A 430 1.86 16.88 -7.23
N THR A 431 3.09 16.67 -7.73
CA THR A 431 3.90 17.73 -8.33
C THR A 431 3.94 17.71 -9.86
N GLY A 432 3.46 16.65 -10.50
CA GLY A 432 3.39 16.56 -11.96
C GLY A 432 2.33 17.49 -12.57
N SER A 433 2.52 17.89 -13.82
CA SER A 433 1.52 18.69 -14.57
C SER A 433 0.13 18.05 -14.55
N ALA A 434 -0.91 18.89 -14.39
CA ALA A 434 -2.29 18.50 -14.14
C ALA A 434 -2.48 17.48 -13.00
N GLY A 435 -1.55 17.45 -12.05
CA GLY A 435 -1.53 16.48 -10.97
C GLY A 435 -2.76 16.56 -10.06
N LYS A 436 -3.14 15.42 -9.49
CA LYS A 436 -4.33 15.31 -8.64
C LYS A 436 -4.01 14.69 -7.29
N GLY A 437 -4.67 15.17 -6.24
CA GLY A 437 -4.71 14.47 -4.95
C GLY A 437 -5.63 13.25 -5.07
N ILE A 438 -6.94 13.51 -5.17
CA ILE A 438 -7.98 12.48 -5.26
C ILE A 438 -8.76 12.59 -6.58
N SER A 439 -9.07 11.45 -7.21
CA SER A 439 -10.02 11.34 -8.31
C SER A 439 -10.89 10.10 -8.15
N ALA A 440 -12.20 10.30 -7.96
CA ALA A 440 -13.19 9.22 -7.90
C ALA A 440 -14.20 9.32 -9.07
N ASP A 441 -14.56 8.18 -9.65
CA ASP A 441 -15.69 8.12 -10.60
C ASP A 441 -17.04 7.95 -9.87
N GLY A 442 -17.03 7.49 -8.62
CA GLY A 442 -18.18 7.46 -7.71
C GLY A 442 -18.25 8.70 -6.80
N GLU A 443 -18.79 8.49 -5.60
CA GLU A 443 -18.86 9.52 -4.56
C GLU A 443 -17.55 9.62 -3.74
N ILE A 444 -17.37 10.74 -3.06
CA ILE A 444 -16.37 10.90 -2.00
C ILE A 444 -17.08 11.19 -0.69
N VAL A 445 -16.72 10.45 0.36
CA VAL A 445 -17.21 10.69 1.73
C VAL A 445 -16.03 10.92 2.67
N PHE A 446 -16.05 12.04 3.39
CA PHE A 446 -15.12 12.32 4.47
C PHE A 446 -15.81 12.32 5.84
N GLY A 447 -15.18 11.64 6.79
CA GLY A 447 -15.70 11.51 8.15
C GLY A 447 -16.96 10.64 8.23
N ALA A 448 -17.47 10.48 9.45
CA ALA A 448 -18.76 9.84 9.69
C ALA A 448 -19.67 10.77 10.49
N VAL A 449 -20.99 10.59 10.34
CA VAL A 449 -21.99 11.38 11.05
C VAL A 449 -21.76 11.27 12.57
N ASN A 450 -21.62 12.41 13.25
CA ASN A 450 -21.38 12.50 14.69
C ASN A 450 -20.07 11.84 15.19
N ALA A 451 -19.02 11.79 14.36
CA ALA A 451 -17.70 11.30 14.74
C ALA A 451 -16.59 12.34 14.46
N GLU A 452 -15.45 12.21 15.15
CA GLU A 452 -14.21 12.88 14.77
C GLU A 452 -13.85 12.48 13.33
N GLY A 453 -13.48 13.46 12.52
CA GLY A 453 -13.18 13.25 11.10
C GLY A 453 -11.70 13.03 10.84
N PRO A 454 -11.33 12.72 9.58
CA PRO A 454 -9.93 12.56 9.19
C PRO A 454 -9.16 13.89 9.22
N VAL A 455 -7.84 13.79 9.23
CA VAL A 455 -6.94 14.88 8.84
C VAL A 455 -6.52 14.67 7.40
N VAL A 456 -6.82 15.63 6.52
CA VAL A 456 -6.52 15.54 5.08
C VAL A 456 -5.66 16.74 4.65
N ASP A 457 -4.45 16.48 4.20
CA ASP A 457 -3.59 17.46 3.52
C ASP A 457 -3.50 17.08 2.04
N ALA A 458 -3.98 17.95 1.16
CA ALA A 458 -3.96 17.74 -0.29
C ALA A 458 -3.28 18.91 -0.99
N THR A 459 -2.05 18.67 -1.45
CA THR A 459 -1.25 19.67 -2.16
C THR A 459 -0.96 19.25 -3.59
N THR A 460 -1.21 20.13 -4.56
CA THR A 460 -0.75 19.95 -5.93
C THR A 460 0.06 21.15 -6.41
N THR A 461 1.19 20.91 -7.08
CA THR A 461 2.11 21.98 -7.51
C THR A 461 2.46 21.95 -9.00
N GLY A 462 1.84 21.09 -9.79
CA GLY A 462 1.98 21.12 -11.25
C GLY A 462 0.91 22.02 -11.87
N ALA A 463 1.25 22.74 -12.95
CA ALA A 463 0.30 23.57 -13.70
C ALA A 463 -0.52 22.73 -14.69
N LYS A 464 -1.61 23.31 -15.21
CA LYS A 464 -2.36 22.73 -16.34
C LYS A 464 -1.52 22.59 -17.61
N PHE A 465 -1.94 21.71 -18.51
CA PHE A 465 -1.35 21.61 -19.85
C PHE A 465 -2.44 21.48 -20.92
N LEU A 466 -2.15 21.98 -22.12
CA LEU A 466 -3.05 21.91 -23.26
C LEU A 466 -3.14 20.46 -23.75
N VAL A 467 -4.36 19.93 -23.81
CA VAL A 467 -4.67 18.63 -24.41
C VAL A 467 -4.91 18.82 -25.89
N SER A 468 -5.88 19.66 -26.27
CA SER A 468 -6.25 19.88 -27.67
C SER A 468 -6.85 21.27 -27.90
N GLY A 469 -7.11 21.64 -29.16
CA GLY A 469 -7.76 22.91 -29.49
C GLY A 469 -6.86 24.15 -29.37
N HIS A 470 -7.48 25.32 -29.42
CA HIS A 470 -6.82 26.64 -29.30
C HIS A 470 -7.85 27.73 -28.98
N GLY A 471 -7.38 28.83 -28.37
CA GLY A 471 -8.25 29.96 -28.01
C GLY A 471 -9.38 29.53 -27.07
N GLU A 472 -10.60 29.96 -27.36
CA GLU A 472 -11.81 29.60 -26.57
C GLU A 472 -12.20 28.12 -26.69
N ASN A 473 -11.67 27.38 -27.68
CA ASN A 473 -11.93 25.95 -27.85
C ASN A 473 -10.77 25.07 -27.33
N ALA A 474 -9.88 25.64 -26.51
CA ALA A 474 -8.75 24.91 -25.95
C ALA A 474 -9.21 24.02 -24.79
N ASP A 475 -8.84 22.75 -24.87
CA ASP A 475 -9.08 21.74 -23.82
C ASP A 475 -7.81 21.57 -22.99
N TYR A 476 -7.95 21.65 -21.67
CA TYR A 476 -6.83 21.60 -20.73
C TYR A 476 -7.02 20.51 -19.69
N ALA A 477 -5.93 19.79 -19.41
CA ALA A 477 -5.85 18.95 -18.23
C ALA A 477 -5.46 19.85 -17.05
N ASN A 478 -6.36 19.98 -16.08
CA ASN A 478 -6.20 20.87 -14.93
C ASN A 478 -5.75 20.11 -13.66
N PRO A 479 -4.88 20.71 -12.83
CA PRO A 479 -4.56 20.20 -11.50
C PRO A 479 -5.78 20.35 -10.57
N LYS A 480 -6.04 19.34 -9.74
CA LYS A 480 -7.20 19.30 -8.84
C LYS A 480 -6.82 18.62 -7.54
N ALA A 481 -7.03 19.27 -6.40
CA ALA A 481 -6.69 18.64 -5.12
C ALA A 481 -7.62 17.45 -4.83
N ILE A 482 -8.94 17.66 -4.91
CA ILE A 482 -9.96 16.64 -4.67
C ILE A 482 -11.04 16.76 -5.74
N LYS A 483 -11.30 15.69 -6.49
CA LYS A 483 -12.40 15.64 -7.46
C LYS A 483 -13.19 14.34 -7.44
N CYS A 484 -14.48 14.42 -7.71
CA CYS A 484 -15.32 13.26 -8.00
C CYS A 484 -16.37 13.54 -9.07
N ILE A 485 -16.84 12.47 -9.73
CA ILE A 485 -17.98 12.57 -10.66
C ILE A 485 -19.30 12.60 -9.88
N GLY A 486 -19.45 11.78 -8.85
CA GLY A 486 -20.63 11.78 -7.99
C GLY A 486 -20.59 12.86 -6.91
N ASP A 487 -21.35 12.64 -5.85
CA ASP A 487 -21.43 13.55 -4.71
C ASP A 487 -20.12 13.61 -3.92
N LEU A 488 -19.82 14.79 -3.40
CA LEU A 488 -18.77 14.98 -2.40
C LEU A 488 -19.43 15.37 -1.08
N THR A 489 -19.44 14.46 -0.11
CA THR A 489 -19.97 14.73 1.23
C THR A 489 -18.85 14.75 2.26
N SER A 490 -18.77 15.82 3.03
CA SER A 490 -17.87 15.94 4.17
C SER A 490 -18.67 16.13 5.45
N HIS A 491 -18.59 15.16 6.37
CA HIS A 491 -19.30 15.19 7.65
C HIS A 491 -18.54 15.98 8.72
N SER A 492 -17.22 15.76 8.79
CA SER A 492 -16.29 16.37 9.74
C SER A 492 -14.85 16.14 9.26
N GLY A 493 -13.88 16.76 9.95
CA GLY A 493 -12.44 16.60 9.68
C GLY A 493 -11.69 17.91 9.70
N THR A 494 -10.37 17.82 9.50
CA THR A 494 -9.49 18.99 9.30
C THR A 494 -8.82 18.88 7.94
N PHE A 495 -8.99 19.89 7.09
CA PHE A 495 -8.56 19.90 5.71
C PHE A 495 -7.61 21.06 5.45
N THR A 496 -6.43 20.75 4.90
CA THR A 496 -5.50 21.73 4.35
C THR A 496 -5.33 21.43 2.87
N ILE A 497 -5.83 22.32 2.02
CA ILE A 497 -5.86 22.10 0.57
C ILE A 497 -5.09 23.22 -0.12
N ARG A 498 -4.13 22.88 -0.96
CA ARG A 498 -3.27 23.82 -1.69
C ARG A 498 -3.15 23.43 -3.16
N CYS A 499 -3.75 24.22 -4.05
CA CYS A 499 -3.74 23.99 -5.50
C CYS A 499 -3.45 25.30 -6.24
N THR A 500 -2.29 25.91 -5.99
CA THR A 500 -2.06 27.34 -6.29
C THR A 500 -1.43 27.61 -7.67
N GLN A 501 -1.35 26.60 -8.55
CA GLN A 501 -0.82 26.75 -9.91
C GLN A 501 -1.97 26.96 -10.90
N ASP A 502 -1.67 27.53 -12.07
CA ASP A 502 -2.66 27.83 -13.12
C ASP A 502 -3.59 26.63 -13.42
N GLY A 503 -4.90 26.89 -13.37
CA GLY A 503 -6.01 25.93 -13.48
C GLY A 503 -6.26 25.08 -12.23
N GLY A 504 -5.63 25.40 -11.11
CA GLY A 504 -5.68 24.60 -9.89
C GLY A 504 -6.90 24.83 -9.03
N GLU A 505 -7.76 23.83 -8.94
CA GLU A 505 -8.96 23.82 -8.10
C GLU A 505 -8.76 23.04 -6.78
N GLY A 506 -9.58 23.37 -5.80
CA GLY A 506 -9.60 22.72 -4.49
C GLY A 506 -10.47 21.47 -4.49
N MET A 507 -11.74 21.62 -4.11
CA MET A 507 -12.73 20.54 -4.02
C MET A 507 -13.76 20.67 -5.13
N GLU A 508 -13.86 19.65 -6.00
CA GLU A 508 -14.77 19.63 -7.15
C GLU A 508 -15.70 18.40 -7.09
N SER A 509 -17.01 18.62 -7.23
CA SER A 509 -17.97 17.56 -7.54
C SER A 509 -18.66 17.85 -8.87
N LYS A 510 -18.82 16.83 -9.72
CA LYS A 510 -19.66 16.95 -10.92
C LYS A 510 -21.15 16.74 -10.64
N ASP A 511 -21.56 16.69 -9.37
CA ASP A 511 -22.94 16.68 -8.92
C ASP A 511 -23.15 17.64 -7.72
N VAL A 512 -23.32 17.11 -6.50
CA VAL A 512 -23.53 17.90 -5.28
C VAL A 512 -22.31 17.86 -4.36
N LEU A 513 -21.92 19.02 -3.83
CA LEU A 513 -20.93 19.13 -2.76
C LEU A 513 -21.59 19.56 -1.46
N THR A 514 -21.50 18.73 -0.42
CA THR A 514 -22.08 18.98 0.91
C THR A 514 -21.01 19.02 2.00
N ILE A 515 -20.97 20.09 2.79
CA ILE A 515 -20.16 20.21 4.01
C ILE A 515 -21.08 20.34 5.22
N ASN A 516 -21.01 19.37 6.13
CA ASN A 516 -21.82 19.36 7.35
C ASN A 516 -21.12 19.97 8.57
N GLY A 517 -19.79 19.98 8.56
CA GLY A 517 -18.93 20.42 9.67
C GLY A 517 -17.47 20.17 9.35
N GLY A 518 -16.57 20.53 10.28
CA GLY A 518 -15.12 20.41 10.09
C GLY A 518 -14.41 21.77 9.96
N ILE A 519 -13.10 21.71 9.75
CA ILE A 519 -12.22 22.87 9.57
C ILE A 519 -11.57 22.75 8.19
N TYR A 520 -11.70 23.78 7.36
CA TYR A 520 -11.17 23.79 5.99
C TYR A 520 -10.34 25.06 5.79
N ASP A 521 -9.10 24.86 5.36
CA ASP A 521 -8.20 25.91 4.92
C ASP A 521 -7.79 25.59 3.47
N ILE A 522 -8.41 26.28 2.51
CA ILE A 522 -8.31 26.00 1.08
C ILE A 522 -7.75 27.23 0.35
N GLU A 523 -6.58 27.07 -0.28
CA GLU A 523 -5.97 28.09 -1.14
C GLU A 523 -5.68 27.53 -2.53
N THR A 524 -6.20 28.20 -3.55
CA THR A 524 -6.23 27.71 -4.93
C THR A 524 -5.89 28.80 -5.94
N TYR A 525 -5.59 28.38 -7.17
CA TYR A 525 -5.54 29.32 -8.30
C TYR A 525 -6.95 29.56 -8.82
N ASP A 526 -7.65 28.48 -9.12
CA ASP A 526 -9.01 28.44 -9.61
C ASP A 526 -9.97 28.29 -8.42
N ASP A 527 -11.19 27.81 -8.62
CA ASP A 527 -12.19 27.71 -7.56
C ASP A 527 -11.69 26.90 -6.36
N ALA A 528 -11.97 27.40 -5.15
CA ALA A 528 -11.62 26.66 -3.93
C ALA A 528 -12.61 25.50 -3.69
N ILE A 529 -13.89 25.75 -3.94
CA ILE A 529 -14.98 24.76 -3.92
C ILE A 529 -15.81 24.98 -5.19
N ASN A 530 -16.08 23.91 -5.93
CA ASN A 530 -16.92 23.93 -7.13
C ASN A 530 -17.88 22.72 -7.13
N ALA A 531 -19.15 22.95 -7.47
CA ALA A 531 -20.07 21.87 -7.82
C ALA A 531 -20.91 22.19 -9.07
N ALA A 532 -21.20 21.15 -9.86
CA ALA A 532 -21.99 21.30 -11.08
C ALA A 532 -23.49 21.58 -10.82
N ASN A 533 -24.07 21.01 -9.76
CA ASN A 533 -25.52 21.13 -9.50
C ASN A 533 -25.83 21.90 -8.21
N GLN A 534 -25.08 21.68 -7.14
CA GLN A 534 -25.38 22.31 -5.86
C GLN A 534 -24.18 22.30 -4.91
N VAL A 535 -23.97 23.42 -4.21
CA VAL A 535 -23.16 23.48 -3.00
C VAL A 535 -24.07 23.65 -1.78
N VAL A 536 -23.91 22.78 -0.78
CA VAL A 536 -24.61 22.83 0.52
C VAL A 536 -23.62 22.94 1.66
N ILE A 537 -23.78 23.95 2.50
CA ILE A 537 -22.97 24.15 3.70
C ILE A 537 -23.89 24.22 4.92
N ASN A 538 -23.89 23.17 5.73
CA ASN A 538 -24.69 23.09 6.95
C ASN A 538 -23.94 23.59 8.19
N GLY A 539 -22.60 23.61 8.17
CA GLY A 539 -21.75 23.96 9.30
C GLY A 539 -20.26 23.95 8.97
N GLY A 540 -19.42 24.19 9.98
CA GLY A 540 -17.95 24.17 9.88
C GLY A 540 -17.27 25.53 9.96
N TYR A 541 -15.94 25.52 9.97
CA TYR A 541 -15.06 26.67 9.86
C TYR A 541 -14.35 26.57 8.51
N ILE A 542 -14.80 27.35 7.53
CA ILE A 542 -14.40 27.20 6.13
C ILE A 542 -13.72 28.48 5.66
N TYR A 543 -12.47 28.37 5.25
CA TYR A 543 -11.73 29.41 4.56
C TYR A 543 -11.40 28.97 3.13
N CYS A 544 -11.86 29.76 2.16
CA CYS A 544 -11.66 29.57 0.74
C CYS A 544 -11.00 30.83 0.16
N TYR A 545 -9.82 30.66 -0.44
CA TYR A 545 -9.09 31.74 -1.12
C TYR A 545 -8.68 31.29 -2.52
N SER A 546 -9.29 31.88 -3.55
CA SER A 546 -8.93 31.65 -4.95
C SER A 546 -8.18 32.85 -5.52
N SER A 547 -6.95 32.66 -5.97
CA SER A 547 -6.11 33.75 -6.49
C SER A 547 -6.48 34.22 -7.90
N GLY A 548 -7.18 33.38 -8.68
CA GLY A 548 -7.50 33.58 -10.08
C GLY A 548 -8.97 33.41 -10.43
N ASN A 549 -9.80 32.82 -9.56
CA ASN A 549 -11.23 32.61 -9.80
C ASN A 549 -12.10 32.83 -8.54
N ASP A 550 -13.22 32.12 -8.41
CA ASP A 550 -14.20 32.27 -7.34
C ASP A 550 -13.75 31.62 -6.03
N GLY A 551 -14.21 32.17 -4.92
CA GLY A 551 -14.03 31.51 -3.62
C GLY A 551 -14.80 30.19 -3.58
N ILE A 552 -16.10 30.25 -3.82
CA ILE A 552 -17.01 29.11 -3.90
C ILE A 552 -17.90 29.31 -5.12
N ASP A 553 -17.85 28.35 -6.03
CA ASP A 553 -18.67 28.31 -7.25
C ASP A 553 -19.70 27.16 -7.17
N SER A 554 -20.88 27.44 -7.71
CA SER A 554 -21.96 26.47 -7.88
C SER A 554 -22.68 26.78 -9.19
N ASN A 555 -22.55 25.90 -10.18
CA ASN A 555 -23.28 26.05 -11.44
C ASN A 555 -24.81 25.85 -11.28
N GLY A 556 -25.26 25.40 -10.11
CA GLY A 556 -26.66 25.39 -9.69
C GLY A 556 -26.88 26.13 -8.35
N THR A 557 -27.65 25.56 -7.42
CA THR A 557 -28.03 26.28 -6.20
C THR A 557 -26.94 26.32 -5.14
N LEU A 558 -26.85 27.42 -4.39
CA LEU A 558 -25.98 27.54 -3.22
C LEU A 558 -26.83 27.67 -1.95
N THR A 559 -26.62 26.78 -0.97
CA THR A 559 -27.36 26.79 0.30
C THR A 559 -26.43 26.83 1.49
N VAL A 560 -26.63 27.79 2.38
CA VAL A 560 -25.88 27.89 3.65
C VAL A 560 -26.84 27.98 4.83
N THR A 561 -26.75 27.02 5.75
CA THR A 561 -27.60 26.94 6.95
C THR A 561 -26.83 27.17 8.25
N GLY A 562 -25.49 27.17 8.22
CA GLY A 562 -24.66 27.30 9.42
C GLY A 562 -23.16 27.42 9.11
N GLY A 563 -22.36 27.50 10.17
CA GLY A 563 -20.90 27.61 10.10
C GLY A 563 -20.37 29.05 10.02
N ILE A 564 -19.05 29.18 9.96
CA ILE A 564 -18.31 30.40 9.61
C ILE A 564 -17.67 30.13 8.25
N VAL A 565 -18.14 30.84 7.21
CA VAL A 565 -17.71 30.63 5.82
C VAL A 565 -17.11 31.92 5.29
N ILE A 566 -15.82 31.89 5.01
CA ILE A 566 -15.06 32.99 4.41
C ILE A 566 -14.66 32.54 3.00
N ALA A 567 -15.18 33.22 1.99
CA ALA A 567 -14.93 32.89 0.59
C ALA A 567 -14.40 34.12 -0.15
N SER A 568 -13.18 34.03 -0.67
CA SER A 568 -12.45 35.12 -1.29
C SER A 568 -12.07 34.79 -2.72
N GLY A 569 -12.84 35.30 -3.67
CA GLY A 569 -12.48 35.33 -5.08
C GLY A 569 -11.55 36.51 -5.41
N THR A 570 -11.25 36.66 -6.70
CA THR A 570 -10.35 37.70 -7.20
C THR A 570 -11.06 38.98 -7.67
N ASN A 571 -10.47 39.72 -8.60
CA ASN A 571 -11.09 40.92 -9.18
C ASN A 571 -12.24 40.54 -10.12
N SER A 572 -13.06 41.52 -10.49
CA SER A 572 -14.22 41.30 -11.36
C SER A 572 -13.80 40.60 -12.66
N PRO A 573 -14.57 39.58 -13.12
CA PRO A 573 -15.91 39.24 -12.67
C PRO A 573 -16.03 38.39 -11.39
N GLU A 574 -14.92 37.85 -10.88
CA GLU A 574 -14.98 36.76 -9.90
C GLU A 574 -15.48 37.19 -8.52
N GLU A 575 -16.01 36.23 -7.77
CA GLU A 575 -16.90 36.39 -6.64
C GLU A 575 -16.39 35.64 -5.40
N GLY A 576 -16.80 36.11 -4.22
CA GLY A 576 -16.62 35.30 -3.01
C GLY A 576 -17.51 34.06 -3.06
N PHE A 577 -18.79 34.27 -3.40
CA PHE A 577 -19.78 33.22 -3.59
C PHE A 577 -20.45 33.46 -4.94
N ASP A 578 -20.27 32.54 -5.88
CA ASP A 578 -21.01 32.49 -7.13
C ASP A 578 -22.00 31.31 -7.11
N CYS A 579 -23.16 31.53 -7.71
CA CYS A 579 -24.12 30.47 -7.99
C CYS A 579 -24.80 30.64 -9.36
N ASP A 580 -24.16 31.31 -10.32
CA ASP A 580 -24.68 31.50 -11.69
C ASP A 580 -26.08 32.13 -11.76
N ARG A 581 -26.43 32.94 -10.76
CA ARG A 581 -27.77 33.54 -10.56
C ARG A 581 -28.90 32.53 -10.29
N ASN A 582 -28.56 31.30 -9.89
CA ASN A 582 -29.51 30.35 -9.34
C ASN A 582 -29.97 30.77 -7.93
N THR A 583 -30.74 29.89 -7.28
CA THR A 583 -31.19 30.15 -5.91
C THR A 583 -30.02 30.10 -4.94
N PHE A 584 -29.75 31.23 -4.29
CA PHE A 584 -28.82 31.33 -3.17
C PHE A 584 -29.62 31.49 -1.87
N SER A 585 -29.66 30.45 -1.05
CA SER A 585 -30.38 30.42 0.24
C SER A 585 -29.42 30.60 1.42
N ILE A 586 -29.73 31.57 2.29
CA ILE A 586 -29.01 31.79 3.55
C ILE A 586 -30.02 31.73 4.69
N THR A 587 -29.88 30.72 5.54
CA THR A 587 -30.79 30.50 6.69
C THR A 587 -30.08 30.50 8.05
N GLY A 588 -28.76 30.52 8.07
CA GLY A 588 -27.95 30.61 9.28
C GLY A 588 -26.46 30.77 8.98
N GLY A 589 -25.65 30.84 10.03
CA GLY A 589 -24.18 30.97 9.96
C GLY A 589 -23.66 32.40 9.84
N VAL A 590 -22.35 32.52 9.69
CA VAL A 590 -21.63 33.76 9.38
C VAL A 590 -21.00 33.59 8.00
N LEU A 591 -21.43 34.40 7.03
CA LEU A 591 -20.91 34.36 5.66
C LEU A 591 -20.15 35.65 5.39
N ILE A 592 -18.95 35.52 4.83
CA ILE A 592 -18.06 36.62 4.46
C ILE A 592 -17.53 36.33 3.05
N GLY A 593 -18.12 36.97 2.05
CA GLY A 593 -17.74 36.83 0.65
C GLY A 593 -17.05 38.08 0.17
N THR A 594 -15.83 37.98 -0.38
CA THR A 594 -15.18 39.11 -1.05
C THR A 594 -14.70 38.73 -2.43
N GLY A 595 -15.13 39.48 -3.44
CA GLY A 595 -14.70 39.33 -4.82
C GLY A 595 -14.88 40.66 -5.57
N GLY A 596 -14.65 40.67 -6.88
CA GLY A 596 -15.05 41.77 -7.74
C GLY A 596 -16.56 41.90 -7.86
N SER A 597 -17.28 40.79 -7.77
CA SER A 597 -18.75 40.70 -7.74
C SER A 597 -19.21 39.76 -6.62
N SER A 598 -20.51 39.50 -6.55
CA SER A 598 -21.11 38.45 -5.74
C SER A 598 -22.53 38.14 -6.24
N SER A 599 -22.85 36.85 -6.26
CA SER A 599 -24.20 36.36 -6.50
C SER A 599 -25.11 36.88 -5.40
N THR A 600 -26.26 37.40 -5.81
CA THR A 600 -27.19 38.06 -4.90
C THR A 600 -28.06 37.02 -4.18
N PRO A 601 -28.09 36.99 -2.84
CA PRO A 601 -28.95 36.06 -2.13
C PRO A 601 -30.42 36.17 -2.55
N THR A 602 -31.07 35.03 -2.75
CA THR A 602 -32.47 35.00 -3.20
C THR A 602 -33.37 35.32 -2.02
N SER A 603 -33.90 36.55 -1.98
CA SER A 603 -34.64 37.08 -0.82
C SER A 603 -35.78 36.18 -0.32
N SER A 604 -36.50 35.52 -1.23
CA SER A 604 -37.61 34.60 -0.88
C SER A 604 -37.16 33.25 -0.33
N ALA A 605 -35.88 32.89 -0.50
CA ALA A 605 -35.28 31.67 -0.01
C ALA A 605 -34.42 31.88 1.26
N CYS A 606 -34.27 33.14 1.72
CA CYS A 606 -33.47 33.49 2.87
C CYS A 606 -34.33 33.76 4.11
N SER A 607 -33.87 33.29 5.27
CA SER A 607 -34.42 33.67 6.58
C SER A 607 -33.44 34.50 7.42
N GLN A 608 -32.18 34.56 7.00
CA GLN A 608 -31.14 35.42 7.59
C GLN A 608 -30.85 36.61 6.68
N ARG A 609 -30.61 37.78 7.27
CA ARG A 609 -30.33 39.00 6.50
C ARG A 609 -28.91 39.05 5.98
N SER A 610 -28.74 39.71 4.85
CA SER A 610 -27.43 39.97 4.27
C SER A 610 -27.28 41.42 3.80
N VAL A 611 -26.03 41.85 3.69
CA VAL A 611 -25.63 43.10 3.07
C VAL A 611 -24.59 42.85 1.99
N LEU A 612 -24.82 43.43 0.81
CA LEU A 612 -23.87 43.53 -0.29
C LEU A 612 -23.32 44.96 -0.28
N TYR A 613 -22.04 45.12 0.05
CA TYR A 613 -21.35 46.41 0.06
C TYR A 613 -20.32 46.46 -1.07
N SER A 614 -20.57 47.32 -2.06
CA SER A 614 -19.65 47.55 -3.17
C SER A 614 -18.75 48.77 -2.93
N ALA A 615 -17.45 48.57 -3.13
CA ALA A 615 -16.43 49.61 -3.08
C ALA A 615 -15.69 49.71 -4.43
N SER A 616 -15.37 50.93 -4.85
CA SER A 616 -14.63 51.22 -6.08
C SER A 616 -13.16 50.83 -6.03
N SER A 617 -12.67 50.43 -4.85
CA SER A 617 -11.38 49.79 -4.61
C SER A 617 -11.33 49.33 -3.16
N ALA A 618 -10.48 48.36 -2.87
CA ALA A 618 -10.17 47.95 -1.50
C ALA A 618 -8.70 47.57 -1.39
N THR A 619 -8.08 47.81 -0.24
CA THR A 619 -6.64 47.56 -0.03
C THR A 619 -6.46 46.38 0.90
N SER A 620 -5.55 45.47 0.55
CA SER A 620 -5.16 44.36 1.41
C SER A 620 -4.77 44.85 2.80
N GLY A 621 -5.18 44.12 3.83
CA GLY A 621 -4.88 44.44 5.23
C GLY A 621 -5.74 45.55 5.84
N ASN A 622 -6.51 46.31 5.05
CA ASN A 622 -7.49 47.23 5.61
C ASN A 622 -8.64 46.45 6.27
N LEU A 623 -9.14 47.00 7.37
CA LEU A 623 -10.33 46.49 8.03
C LEU A 623 -11.60 47.04 7.38
N ILE A 624 -12.62 46.20 7.29
CA ILE A 624 -14.02 46.60 7.14
C ILE A 624 -14.71 46.29 8.46
N ASN A 625 -15.43 47.26 8.99
CA ASN A 625 -16.16 47.13 10.23
C ASN A 625 -17.61 47.57 10.08
N ILE A 626 -18.55 46.84 10.69
CA ILE A 626 -19.97 47.21 10.76
C ILE A 626 -20.36 47.36 12.22
N GLN A 627 -20.97 48.51 12.56
CA GLN A 627 -21.51 48.78 13.90
C GLN A 627 -23.00 49.07 13.84
N ASP A 628 -23.72 48.71 14.92
CA ASP A 628 -25.09 49.17 15.14
C ASP A 628 -25.14 50.66 15.54
N ALA A 629 -26.34 51.19 15.76
CA ALA A 629 -26.54 52.58 16.17
C ALA A 629 -25.96 52.94 17.55
N ASN A 630 -25.65 51.94 18.39
CA ASN A 630 -25.04 52.11 19.71
C ASN A 630 -23.50 52.03 19.67
N GLY A 631 -22.90 51.77 18.49
CA GLY A 631 -21.47 51.54 18.34
C GLY A 631 -21.04 50.11 18.68
N THR A 632 -21.99 49.18 18.86
CA THR A 632 -21.69 47.76 19.09
C THR A 632 -21.11 47.15 17.82
N ASN A 633 -19.97 46.46 17.93
CA ASN A 633 -19.37 45.76 16.80
C ASN A 633 -20.22 44.56 16.37
N VAL A 634 -20.52 44.48 15.06
CA VAL A 634 -21.27 43.38 14.43
C VAL A 634 -20.38 42.54 13.51
N PHE A 635 -19.37 43.17 12.92
CA PHE A 635 -18.49 42.55 11.94
C PHE A 635 -17.17 43.30 11.90
N THR A 636 -16.06 42.55 11.96
CA THR A 636 -14.73 43.09 11.67
C THR A 636 -13.98 42.10 10.81
N TYR A 637 -13.60 42.53 9.60
CA TYR A 637 -12.89 41.69 8.65
C TYR A 637 -11.69 42.42 8.07
N LYS A 638 -10.54 41.77 8.08
CA LYS A 638 -9.31 42.23 7.43
C LYS A 638 -9.22 41.64 6.04
N LEU A 639 -9.15 42.50 5.05
CA LEU A 639 -9.14 42.08 3.65
C LEU A 639 -7.89 41.26 3.32
N PRO A 640 -8.06 40.09 2.65
CA PRO A 640 -6.94 39.20 2.35
C PRO A 640 -6.11 39.72 1.17
N ARG A 641 -6.72 40.50 0.27
CA ARG A 641 -6.05 41.08 -0.91
C ARG A 641 -6.56 42.47 -1.24
N SER A 642 -5.87 43.12 -2.18
CA SER A 642 -6.33 44.35 -2.80
C SER A 642 -7.26 44.03 -3.97
N TYR A 643 -8.32 44.82 -4.09
CA TYR A 643 -9.34 44.69 -5.12
C TYR A 643 -9.45 45.99 -5.92
N GLN A 644 -9.51 45.88 -7.24
CA GLN A 644 -9.78 47.02 -8.14
C GLN A 644 -11.22 47.50 -7.98
N THR A 645 -12.16 46.56 -7.89
CA THR A 645 -13.53 46.74 -7.45
C THR A 645 -13.80 45.60 -6.48
N MET A 646 -14.53 45.87 -5.40
CA MET A 646 -14.84 44.87 -4.39
C MET A 646 -16.33 44.87 -4.12
N THR A 647 -16.93 43.68 -4.06
CA THR A 647 -18.22 43.43 -3.44
C THR A 647 -17.99 42.55 -2.22
N LEU A 648 -18.38 43.07 -1.05
CA LEU A 648 -18.45 42.30 0.19
C LEU A 648 -19.88 41.81 0.38
N LEU A 649 -20.09 40.50 0.42
CA LEU A 649 -21.29 39.88 0.96
C LEU A 649 -21.06 39.56 2.44
N PHE A 650 -21.86 40.11 3.33
CA PHE A 650 -21.87 39.73 4.74
C PHE A 650 -23.28 39.30 5.18
N SER A 651 -23.38 38.14 5.81
CA SER A 651 -24.59 37.67 6.47
C SER A 651 -24.27 37.10 7.84
N SER A 652 -25.10 37.46 8.83
CA SER A 652 -25.02 36.93 10.20
C SER A 652 -26.36 37.13 10.88
N ALA A 653 -26.66 36.31 11.89
CA ALA A 653 -27.81 36.50 12.78
C ALA A 653 -27.78 37.88 13.48
N ASP A 654 -26.64 38.55 13.55
CA ASP A 654 -26.49 39.88 14.17
C ASP A 654 -27.01 41.03 13.31
N LEU A 655 -27.31 40.79 12.02
CA LEU A 655 -28.07 41.71 11.18
C LEU A 655 -29.57 41.60 11.46
N LYS A 656 -30.06 42.42 12.40
CA LYS A 656 -31.46 42.44 12.85
C LYS A 656 -32.35 43.20 11.88
N ALA A 657 -33.66 42.93 11.93
CA ALA A 657 -34.65 43.61 11.10
C ALA A 657 -34.74 45.10 11.38
N ASN A 658 -34.93 45.92 10.33
CA ASN A 658 -35.25 47.35 10.47
C ASN A 658 -34.26 48.10 11.37
N THR A 659 -32.99 47.70 11.35
CA THR A 659 -31.94 48.23 12.22
C THR A 659 -30.94 49.02 11.40
N ASN A 660 -30.48 50.16 11.93
CA ASN A 660 -29.49 51.01 11.29
C ASN A 660 -28.08 50.55 11.65
N TYR A 661 -27.24 50.46 10.62
CA TYR A 661 -25.83 50.09 10.74
C TYR A 661 -24.94 51.12 10.05
N THR A 662 -23.69 51.21 10.49
CA THR A 662 -22.65 52.06 9.90
C THR A 662 -21.48 51.19 9.44
N ILE A 663 -21.01 51.40 8.21
CA ILE A 663 -19.80 50.78 7.66
C ILE A 663 -18.61 51.72 7.87
N TYR A 664 -17.52 51.18 8.39
CA TYR A 664 -16.21 51.82 8.53
C TYR A 664 -15.16 51.06 7.74
N THR A 665 -14.17 51.77 7.20
CA THR A 665 -12.97 51.19 6.58
C THR A 665 -11.69 51.69 7.25
N GLY A 666 -10.67 50.83 7.31
CA GLY A 666 -9.44 51.09 8.06
C GLY A 666 -9.67 51.03 9.58
N GLY A 667 -8.92 51.82 10.34
CA GLY A 667 -8.92 51.75 11.80
C GLY A 667 -7.96 50.68 12.32
N SER A 668 -8.16 50.21 13.55
CA SER A 668 -7.34 49.17 14.17
C SER A 668 -8.15 48.31 15.12
N ILE A 669 -7.62 47.14 15.48
CA ILE A 669 -8.19 46.22 16.47
C ILE A 669 -7.21 45.93 17.59
N SER A 670 -7.73 45.53 18.75
CA SER A 670 -6.97 44.97 19.86
C SER A 670 -7.71 43.77 20.46
N GLY A 671 -6.98 42.68 20.70
CA GLY A 671 -7.54 41.41 21.19
C GLY A 671 -8.43 40.70 20.18
N GLY A 672 -9.23 39.74 20.66
CA GLY A 672 -10.14 38.93 19.86
C GLY A 672 -9.50 37.67 19.28
N GLU A 673 -10.33 36.83 18.66
CA GLU A 673 -9.92 35.62 17.93
C GLU A 673 -9.91 35.92 16.43
N ASP A 674 -8.90 35.41 15.72
CA ASP A 674 -8.71 35.57 14.28
C ASP A 674 -9.02 34.26 13.57
N PHE A 675 -9.99 34.29 12.66
CA PHE A 675 -10.19 33.25 11.67
C PHE A 675 -10.04 33.87 10.27
N HIS A 676 -8.83 33.77 9.71
CA HIS A 676 -8.46 34.29 8.38
C HIS A 676 -8.94 35.74 8.11
N GLY A 677 -8.73 36.62 9.07
CA GLY A 677 -9.08 38.03 9.01
C GLY A 677 -10.45 38.36 9.57
N TYR A 678 -11.31 37.38 9.86
CA TYR A 678 -12.54 37.62 10.61
C TYR A 678 -12.25 37.63 12.11
N TYR A 679 -12.52 38.78 12.74
CA TYR A 679 -12.23 38.98 14.15
C TYR A 679 -13.50 38.96 14.99
N THR A 680 -13.54 38.07 15.99
CA THR A 680 -14.59 38.04 17.02
C THR A 680 -14.04 38.50 18.37
N GLY A 681 -14.86 39.17 19.19
CA GLY A 681 -14.44 39.68 20.51
C GLY A 681 -13.38 40.79 20.50
N ALA A 682 -12.91 41.22 19.32
CA ALA A 682 -11.93 42.29 19.19
C ALA A 682 -12.53 43.67 19.49
N VAL A 683 -11.75 44.54 20.14
CA VAL A 683 -12.10 45.96 20.31
C VAL A 683 -11.64 46.72 19.08
N TYR A 684 -12.59 47.28 18.32
CA TYR A 684 -12.31 48.07 17.14
C TYR A 684 -12.20 49.56 17.48
N THR A 685 -11.10 50.18 17.02
CA THR A 685 -10.94 51.64 17.00
C THR A 685 -11.37 52.15 15.62
N PRO A 686 -12.45 52.96 15.54
CA PRO A 686 -13.02 53.37 14.27
C PRO A 686 -12.05 54.03 13.30
N GLY A 687 -12.07 53.53 12.06
CA GLY A 687 -11.46 54.18 10.91
C GLY A 687 -12.40 55.20 10.26
N THR A 688 -12.33 55.29 8.94
CA THR A 688 -13.15 56.21 8.15
C THR A 688 -14.57 55.69 8.02
N LYS A 689 -15.55 56.48 8.47
CA LYS A 689 -16.97 56.20 8.21
C LYS A 689 -17.24 56.27 6.71
N THR A 690 -17.72 55.18 6.13
CA THR A 690 -18.06 55.11 4.70
C THR A 690 -19.51 55.49 4.43
N THR A 691 -20.46 54.79 5.06
CA THR A 691 -21.89 54.94 4.78
C THR A 691 -22.73 54.35 5.91
N THR A 692 -24.03 54.57 5.87
CA THR A 692 -25.03 53.97 6.77
C THR A 692 -26.09 53.25 5.96
N PHE A 693 -26.65 52.17 6.50
CA PHE A 693 -27.73 51.42 5.86
C PHE A 693 -28.75 50.92 6.87
N THR A 694 -29.94 50.58 6.38
CA THR A 694 -31.01 49.95 7.15
C THR A 694 -31.36 48.62 6.52
N THR A 695 -31.46 47.59 7.34
CA THR A 695 -31.83 46.22 6.95
C THR A 695 -33.36 46.03 6.80
N SER A 696 -33.98 46.84 5.94
CA SER A 696 -35.44 46.81 5.71
C SER A 696 -35.90 45.63 4.85
N SER A 697 -35.02 45.09 4.00
CA SER A 697 -35.23 43.90 3.18
C SER A 697 -34.39 42.72 3.70
N MET A 698 -34.61 41.51 3.16
CA MET A 698 -33.74 40.36 3.46
C MET A 698 -32.32 40.56 2.92
N VAL A 699 -32.20 41.16 1.73
CA VAL A 699 -30.91 41.52 1.13
C VAL A 699 -30.85 43.03 1.01
N THR A 700 -29.80 43.63 1.58
CA THR A 700 -29.53 45.07 1.49
C THR A 700 -28.34 45.31 0.56
N THR A 701 -28.49 46.16 -0.45
CA THR A 701 -27.39 46.49 -1.38
C THR A 701 -26.95 47.93 -1.18
N ILE A 702 -25.63 48.16 -1.11
CA ILE A 702 -25.03 49.46 -0.84
C ILE A 702 -23.91 49.71 -1.86
N GLY A 703 -24.00 50.84 -2.56
CA GLY A 703 -23.12 51.15 -3.68
C GLY A 703 -23.70 50.67 -5.02
N SER A 704 -23.11 51.16 -6.10
CA SER A 704 -23.51 50.77 -7.45
C SER A 704 -22.75 49.49 -7.83
N SER A 705 -23.40 48.33 -7.75
CA SER A 705 -22.92 47.14 -8.43
C SER A 705 -22.93 47.45 -9.93
N GLY A 706 -21.77 47.59 -10.55
CA GLY A 706 -21.69 47.55 -12.01
C GLY A 706 -22.26 46.20 -12.42
N GLY A 707 -23.47 46.19 -12.97
CA GLY A 707 -24.14 44.97 -13.42
C GLY A 707 -23.37 44.35 -14.58
N GLY A 708 -22.31 43.62 -14.28
CA GLY A 708 -21.66 42.68 -15.18
C GLY A 708 -22.35 41.36 -14.97
N GLY A 709 -23.13 40.90 -15.95
CA GLY A 709 -23.59 39.54 -15.91
C GLY A 709 -22.40 38.60 -16.02
N GLY A 710 -22.22 37.75 -15.01
CA GLY A 710 -21.44 36.53 -15.13
C GLY A 710 -21.85 35.84 -16.43
N ARG A 711 -20.85 35.62 -17.29
CA ARG A 711 -20.96 34.58 -18.30
C ARG A 711 -20.92 33.26 -17.55
N PRO A 712 -21.68 32.23 -17.96
CA PRO A 712 -21.54 30.90 -17.38
C PRO A 712 -20.06 30.51 -17.36
N GLY A 713 -19.58 30.01 -16.22
CA GLY A 713 -18.26 29.40 -16.12
C GLY A 713 -18.11 28.28 -17.16
N HIS A 714 -16.91 28.13 -17.72
CA HIS A 714 -16.58 27.09 -18.70
C HIS A 714 -15.73 26.01 -18.07
#